data_AF-A0A960SLW6-F1
#
_entry.id   AF-A0A960SLW6-F1
#
_cell.length_a   1.000
_cell.length_b   1.000
_cell.length_c   1.000
_cell.angle_alpha   90.00
_cell.angle_beta   90.00
_cell.angle_gamma   90.00
#
_symmetry.space_group_name_H-M   'P 1'
#
loop_
_entity.id
_entity.type
_entity.pdbx_description
1 polymer ?
#
loop_
_entity_poly.entity_id
_entity_poly.type
_entity_poly.pdbx_seq_one_letter_code
_entity_poly.pdbx_strand_id
1 'polypeptide(L)'
;EGLVARFEVSLGTSFGRDIGLGFNASARFMLNTTGRAQKLGSSTVDPGFRLRITGSVEFLGFASGDGLVDITISNDRFALEFAIGFNLGGLFFHADGGAVVQGGSDPGLALKLNVSVGADVAVFTIEARGTLQINTTRQTTLLGVAPRSFLLDLQGHVELLKVLKFDAGFKVVVAGGEWSFEAKAAVSFFGLATLNGQIALDSKGNFDVRLRGEMVLGSRSFGLIGTFSFRVMTAATEDNFGNFEYAFELSGGASVEARVFGITLAGVGLDYAFGAQGSGRVKIQLSVTVKIKILFVKVKKTARFTIGYLELPKPVYLGGELADATDNTPTWNPETSEDLYLNVGELRSGLRNIAEDETDEALVVTQLAGAGDTATIKVSGFGRSNIFEGVKRIHADFGAGNDSIRIDSSVTVPVVIHGGPDEDVLIYAGAGTAELYGDGDADYLENQGSAASEGDAARVLTTGAGAGYTILIDGGDGNDYLANNGGARTRILGQDGSDRIIGGTEEDELLGGAGNDDISAPAAHIEGGTGADLITVELGDTVIVVNEDPATSREDTLNLFVTPGDDEIEIAPAEGGDQLRVTFNGQDRLFNGITRLSLDARGGSDDVTLRDVDTTGIDHITLSFGKRVTVNGSRLEVEDLDGDRSTTDDRVKVRVPNFVIFDDDAADRVRIEGADDLDDQFVLASTGEDRNGDYTQISVERARPINSVTNERLYTVLVGEGVREEGDALTVDGLQGNDVINAAAVGDPYGDPGNGDIAALTLIGGDGHDTLVGSPFDDVLDSGAGNDRVTGGLGYDQFFDDGGDDTLIEIQDADLALFDDTFIAGELVGDGVGYVATTLQGSSGFDPDDPADDTIEQQLVYHSGGGGTFALGFGGAWTTALRYDATAGEVRDALLGLPNIQQVEVTASEFLPNTWRIRLVEFTHPDPDAEDPKDAPQIAFADGDLLPGGAINSLPLSGSELEQNMREENPDLTLRDGVDRYRQAVVEDLKGIFENAELKGGLGRNILVVGDRDNTVVVGDTAYAVAPWTGHAV
;
A
#
# COMPACT_ATOMS: atom_id res chain seq x y z
N GLU A 1 37.36 -24.81 32.22
CA GLU A 1 36.90 -24.31 30.90
C GLU A 1 37.71 -23.07 30.52
N GLY A 2 38.98 -23.26 30.17
CA GLY A 2 39.88 -22.17 29.75
C GLY A 2 41.32 -22.33 30.23
N LEU A 3 42.25 -21.76 29.47
CA LEU A 3 43.68 -21.66 29.73
C LEU A 3 43.99 -20.41 30.57
N VAL A 4 44.80 -20.57 31.62
CA VAL A 4 45.39 -19.49 32.42
C VAL A 4 46.90 -19.64 32.41
N ALA A 5 47.62 -18.60 31.96
CA ALA A 5 49.08 -18.59 31.87
C ALA A 5 49.64 -17.23 32.34
N ARG A 6 50.78 -17.28 33.01
CA ARG A 6 51.59 -16.10 33.34
C ARG A 6 53.06 -16.49 33.34
N PHE A 7 53.88 -15.76 32.59
CA PHE A 7 55.34 -15.93 32.63
C PHE A 7 56.06 -14.59 32.46
N GLU A 8 57.28 -14.53 32.95
CA GLU A 8 58.14 -13.36 32.92
C GLU A 8 59.53 -13.78 32.42
N VAL A 9 60.01 -13.13 31.36
CA VAL A 9 61.33 -13.36 30.76
C VAL A 9 62.15 -12.10 30.95
N SER A 10 63.40 -12.22 31.37
CA SER A 10 64.31 -11.09 31.50
C SER A 10 65.68 -11.39 30.87
N LEU A 11 66.26 -10.35 30.26
CA LEU A 11 67.62 -10.31 29.74
C LEU A 11 68.43 -9.39 30.65
N GLY A 12 69.46 -9.94 31.29
CA GLY A 12 70.23 -9.25 32.32
C GLY A 12 71.17 -8.16 31.80
N THR A 13 71.52 -7.23 32.69
CA THR A 13 72.36 -6.03 32.46
C THR A 13 73.82 -6.31 32.05
N SER A 14 74.23 -7.58 31.95
CA SER A 14 75.57 -8.00 31.49
C SER A 14 75.64 -8.33 30.00
N PHE A 15 74.49 -8.41 29.30
CA PHE A 15 74.46 -8.77 27.90
C PHE A 15 75.02 -7.63 27.02
N GLY A 16 76.10 -7.92 26.28
CA GLY A 16 76.76 -6.99 25.34
C GLY A 16 77.89 -6.12 25.91
N ARG A 17 78.11 -6.11 27.23
CA ARG A 17 79.02 -5.14 27.88
C ARG A 17 80.45 -5.21 27.37
N ASP A 18 80.92 -6.41 27.04
CA ASP A 18 82.29 -6.66 26.56
C ASP A 18 82.59 -6.04 25.18
N ILE A 19 81.55 -5.65 24.43
CA ILE A 19 81.65 -4.98 23.13
C ILE A 19 81.08 -3.55 23.16
N GLY A 20 80.89 -2.97 24.35
CA GLY A 20 80.41 -1.59 24.53
C GLY A 20 78.90 -1.39 24.35
N LEU A 21 78.13 -2.48 24.41
CA LEU A 21 76.66 -2.49 24.35
C LEU A 21 76.08 -2.85 25.71
N GLY A 22 75.06 -2.14 26.18
CA GLY A 22 74.33 -2.50 27.41
C GLY A 22 72.87 -2.76 27.10
N PHE A 23 72.41 -4.00 27.15
CA PHE A 23 70.98 -4.33 27.02
C PHE A 23 70.39 -4.74 28.37
N ASN A 24 69.18 -4.25 28.65
CA ASN A 24 68.34 -4.72 29.74
C ASN A 24 66.91 -4.81 29.19
N ALA A 25 66.25 -5.97 29.29
CA ALA A 25 64.88 -6.10 28.83
C ALA A 25 64.12 -7.09 29.70
N SER A 26 62.84 -6.83 29.93
CA SER A 26 61.91 -7.77 30.56
C SER A 26 60.58 -7.79 29.82
N ALA A 27 60.03 -8.97 29.61
CA ALA A 27 58.71 -9.19 29.04
C ALA A 27 57.86 -10.00 30.01
N ARG A 28 56.67 -9.49 30.33
CA ARG A 28 55.64 -10.21 31.10
C ARG A 28 54.48 -10.54 30.18
N PHE A 29 54.12 -11.82 30.15
CA PHE A 29 52.99 -12.34 29.42
C PHE A 29 51.93 -12.86 30.39
N MET A 30 50.67 -12.57 30.13
CA MET A 30 49.50 -13.06 30.85
C MET A 30 48.39 -13.43 29.85
N LEU A 31 47.75 -14.58 30.05
CA LEU A 31 46.60 -15.02 29.26
C LEU A 31 45.60 -15.73 30.19
N ASN A 32 44.33 -15.36 30.13
CA ASN A 32 43.25 -16.02 30.85
C ASN A 32 42.00 -16.04 29.97
N THR A 33 41.57 -17.23 29.56
CA THR A 33 40.41 -17.42 28.67
C THR A 33 39.14 -17.85 29.42
N THR A 34 39.13 -17.83 30.76
CA THR A 34 38.03 -18.36 31.58
C THR A 34 36.87 -17.39 31.84
N GLY A 35 36.90 -16.19 31.23
CA GLY A 35 35.86 -15.15 31.40
C GLY A 35 35.79 -14.48 32.79
N ARG A 36 36.52 -14.97 33.79
CA ARG A 36 36.62 -14.41 35.16
C ARG A 36 38.06 -14.44 35.67
N ALA A 37 38.40 -13.57 36.62
CA ALA A 37 39.76 -13.52 37.19
C ALA A 37 40.15 -14.86 37.84
N GLN A 38 41.37 -15.33 37.59
CA GLN A 38 41.89 -16.61 38.10
C GLN A 38 43.16 -16.40 38.92
N LYS A 39 43.38 -17.25 39.94
CA LYS A 39 44.62 -17.24 40.72
C LYS A 39 45.62 -18.23 40.16
N LEU A 40 46.85 -17.79 39.95
CA LEU A 40 48.02 -18.62 39.62
C LEU A 40 49.10 -18.38 40.70
N GLY A 41 49.18 -19.29 41.68
CA GLY A 41 49.99 -19.08 42.89
C GLY A 41 49.45 -17.92 43.74
N SER A 42 50.31 -16.96 44.07
CA SER A 42 49.94 -15.72 44.77
C SER A 42 49.45 -14.61 43.85
N SER A 43 49.48 -14.82 42.53
CA SER A 43 49.16 -13.81 41.52
C SER A 43 47.75 -13.99 40.97
N THR A 44 47.02 -12.89 40.78
CA THR A 44 45.76 -12.86 40.04
C THR A 44 46.03 -12.58 38.56
N VAL A 45 45.30 -13.26 37.67
CA VAL A 45 45.32 -13.08 36.21
C VAL A 45 43.90 -12.75 35.75
N ASP A 46 43.69 -11.50 35.31
CA ASP A 46 42.39 -11.04 34.80
C ASP A 46 42.06 -11.67 33.45
N PRO A 47 40.77 -11.80 33.07
CA PRO A 47 40.36 -12.31 31.76
C PRO A 47 40.98 -11.52 30.61
N GLY A 48 41.36 -12.24 29.55
CA GLY A 48 41.96 -11.68 28.35
C GLY A 48 43.45 -11.99 28.20
N PHE A 49 44.14 -11.14 27.44
CA PHE A 49 45.56 -11.22 27.12
C PHE A 49 46.25 -9.94 27.58
N ARG A 50 47.47 -10.05 28.13
CA ARG A 50 48.34 -8.90 28.35
C ARG A 50 49.80 -9.25 28.05
N LEU A 51 50.46 -8.40 27.27
CA LEU A 51 51.89 -8.45 27.00
C LEU A 51 52.51 -7.10 27.35
N ARG A 52 53.37 -7.10 28.36
CA ARG A 52 54.15 -5.92 28.74
C ARG A 52 55.63 -6.15 28.51
N ILE A 53 56.23 -5.35 27.66
CA ILE A 53 57.66 -5.36 27.35
C ILE A 53 58.26 -4.05 27.87
N THR A 54 59.36 -4.14 28.59
CA THR A 54 60.17 -2.98 29.00
C THR A 54 61.62 -3.26 28.69
N GLY A 55 62.38 -2.26 28.25
CA GLY A 55 63.81 -2.44 28.05
C GLY A 55 64.56 -1.14 27.87
N SER A 56 65.87 -1.24 27.94
CA SER A 56 66.81 -0.16 27.68
C SER A 56 68.04 -0.69 26.95
N VAL A 57 68.62 0.16 26.11
CA VAL A 57 69.87 -0.08 25.39
C VAL A 57 70.81 1.11 25.54
N GLU A 58 72.11 0.84 25.70
CA GLU A 58 73.16 1.87 25.71
C GLU A 58 74.30 1.47 24.74
N PHE A 59 74.75 2.43 23.93
CA PHE A 59 75.83 2.29 22.96
C PHE A 59 76.96 3.27 23.30
N LEU A 60 78.04 2.77 23.91
CA LEU A 60 79.29 3.51 24.12
C LEU A 60 79.12 4.93 24.73
N GLY A 61 78.04 5.16 25.50
CA GLY A 61 77.72 6.46 26.09
C GLY A 61 77.31 7.58 25.11
N PHE A 62 77.26 7.32 23.79
CA PHE A 62 76.86 8.32 22.79
C PHE A 62 75.39 8.21 22.39
N ALA A 63 74.82 7.01 22.46
CA ALA A 63 73.41 6.77 22.21
C ALA A 63 72.80 5.87 23.29
N SER A 64 71.59 6.17 23.71
CA SER A 64 70.82 5.34 24.63
C SER A 64 69.35 5.34 24.22
N GLY A 65 68.62 4.29 24.57
CA GLY A 65 67.19 4.23 24.39
C GLY A 65 66.53 3.42 25.48
N ASP A 66 65.32 3.79 25.85
CA ASP A 66 64.46 3.08 26.78
C ASP A 66 63.05 2.98 26.19
N GLY A 67 62.34 1.92 26.54
CA GLY A 67 61.06 1.61 25.95
C GLY A 67 60.16 0.78 26.86
N LEU A 68 58.87 1.05 26.79
CA LEU A 68 57.77 0.29 27.34
C LEU A 68 56.71 0.12 26.26
N VAL A 69 56.17 -1.09 26.14
CA VAL A 69 54.97 -1.40 25.37
C VAL A 69 54.09 -2.31 26.23
N ASP A 70 52.82 -1.97 26.40
CA ASP A 70 51.82 -2.76 27.14
C ASP A 70 50.59 -2.96 26.25
N ILE A 71 50.35 -4.19 25.81
CA ILE A 71 49.21 -4.58 24.98
C ILE A 71 48.26 -5.37 25.86
N THR A 72 47.00 -4.96 25.95
CA THR A 72 45.95 -5.66 26.68
C THR A 72 44.76 -5.91 25.76
N ILE A 73 44.22 -7.13 25.76
CA ILE A 73 42.97 -7.50 25.09
C ILE A 73 42.06 -8.09 26.17
N SER A 74 40.86 -7.57 26.31
CA SER A 74 39.80 -8.08 27.20
C SER A 74 38.50 -8.22 26.41
N ASN A 75 37.43 -8.69 27.04
CA ASN A 75 36.19 -9.08 26.33
C ASN A 75 35.67 -8.03 25.35
N ASP A 76 35.64 -6.75 25.75
CA ASP A 76 35.10 -5.66 24.94
C ASP A 76 36.12 -4.56 24.65
N ARG A 77 37.42 -4.83 24.82
CA ARG A 77 38.45 -3.79 24.72
C ARG A 77 39.80 -4.31 24.25
N PHE A 78 40.33 -3.66 23.22
CA PHE A 78 41.74 -3.70 22.85
C PHE A 78 42.44 -2.43 23.33
N ALA A 79 43.60 -2.54 23.97
CA ALA A 79 44.42 -1.41 24.42
C ALA A 79 45.90 -1.65 24.10
N LEU A 80 46.56 -0.63 23.58
CA LEU A 80 48.00 -0.58 23.40
C LEU A 80 48.50 0.71 24.03
N GLU A 81 49.46 0.62 24.94
CA GLU A 81 50.15 1.77 25.54
C GLU A 81 51.65 1.64 25.30
N PHE A 82 52.34 2.75 25.05
CA PHE A 82 53.77 2.76 24.85
C PHE A 82 54.41 4.01 25.44
N ALA A 83 55.68 3.91 25.78
CA ALA A 83 56.55 5.03 26.11
C ALA A 83 57.95 4.69 25.62
N ILE A 84 58.54 5.52 24.77
CA ILE A 84 59.84 5.29 24.14
C ILE A 84 60.66 6.57 24.26
N GLY A 85 61.87 6.45 24.79
CA GLY A 85 62.87 7.50 24.82
C GLY A 85 64.12 7.06 24.08
N PHE A 86 64.77 7.97 23.34
CA PHE A 86 66.14 7.75 22.91
C PHE A 86 66.94 9.05 22.85
N ASN A 87 68.22 8.93 23.15
CA ASN A 87 69.20 10.01 23.09
C ASN A 87 70.27 9.65 22.06
N LEU A 88 70.63 10.61 21.20
CA LEU A 88 71.68 10.47 20.19
C LEU A 88 72.55 11.74 20.20
N GLY A 89 73.73 11.67 20.81
CA GLY A 89 74.73 12.74 20.74
C GLY A 89 74.24 14.10 21.24
N GLY A 90 73.39 14.14 22.28
CA GLY A 90 72.82 15.38 22.83
C GLY A 90 71.45 15.77 22.25
N LEU A 91 70.94 15.00 21.28
CA LEU A 91 69.54 15.06 20.84
C LEU A 91 68.71 14.10 21.68
N PHE A 92 67.65 14.58 22.31
CA PHE A 92 66.69 13.76 23.05
C PHE A 92 65.37 13.67 22.28
N PHE A 93 64.83 12.46 22.17
CA PHE A 93 63.55 12.17 21.58
C PHE A 93 62.73 11.34 22.57
N HIS A 94 61.47 11.71 22.75
CA HIS A 94 60.54 10.99 23.61
C HIS A 94 59.18 10.91 22.94
N ALA A 95 58.54 9.75 23.00
CA ALA A 95 57.17 9.54 22.55
C ALA A 95 56.45 8.61 23.54
N ASP A 96 55.33 9.07 24.09
CA ASP A 96 54.46 8.26 24.95
C ASP A 96 53.00 8.39 24.52
N GLY A 97 52.22 7.33 24.69
CA GLY A 97 50.86 7.32 24.18
C GLY A 97 50.19 5.96 24.23
N GLY A 98 49.06 5.87 23.55
CA GLY A 98 48.32 4.63 23.38
C GLY A 98 47.13 4.74 22.45
N ALA A 99 46.57 3.59 22.10
CA ALA A 99 45.35 3.44 21.33
C ALA A 99 44.42 2.43 22.02
N VAL A 100 43.14 2.74 22.10
CA VAL A 100 42.10 1.86 22.66
C VAL A 100 40.94 1.76 21.69
N VAL A 101 40.51 0.53 21.40
CA VAL A 101 39.23 0.25 20.73
C VAL A 101 38.30 -0.36 21.78
N GLN A 102 37.17 0.29 22.00
CA GLN A 102 36.13 -0.12 22.94
C GLN A 102 34.94 -0.64 22.12
N GLY A 103 34.43 -1.81 22.49
CA GLY A 103 33.16 -2.37 22.01
C GLY A 103 32.07 -2.30 23.10
N GLY A 104 30.96 -3.00 22.88
CA GLY A 104 29.84 -3.06 23.82
C GLY A 104 28.87 -1.87 23.68
N SER A 105 28.37 -1.34 24.80
CA SER A 105 27.31 -0.32 24.86
C SER A 105 27.74 1.09 24.45
N ASP A 106 29.05 1.39 24.43
CA ASP A 106 29.60 2.68 23.98
C ASP A 106 30.82 2.44 23.07
N PRO A 107 30.59 1.94 21.84
CA PRO A 107 31.67 1.57 20.94
C PRO A 107 32.43 2.80 20.44
N GLY A 108 33.77 2.73 20.38
CA GLY A 108 34.58 3.83 19.89
C GLY A 108 36.08 3.61 19.94
N LEU A 109 36.84 4.60 19.45
CA LEU A 109 38.29 4.63 19.41
C LEU A 109 38.80 5.78 20.27
N ALA A 110 39.86 5.54 21.04
CA ALA A 110 40.66 6.60 21.65
C ALA A 110 42.14 6.48 21.29
N LEU A 111 42.77 7.62 21.03
CA LEU A 111 44.19 7.76 20.73
C LEU A 111 44.77 8.85 21.62
N LYS A 112 45.95 8.61 22.19
CA LYS A 112 46.76 9.63 22.86
C LYS A 112 48.19 9.49 22.40
N LEU A 113 48.82 10.58 21.99
CA LEU A 113 50.22 10.61 21.58
C LEU A 113 50.85 11.92 22.05
N ASN A 114 51.86 11.83 22.89
CA ASN A 114 52.75 12.91 23.25
C ASN A 114 54.10 12.63 22.58
N VAL A 115 54.66 13.64 21.92
CA VAL A 115 56.00 13.58 21.34
C VAL A 115 56.80 14.79 21.80
N SER A 116 58.09 14.60 22.05
CA SER A 116 59.01 15.70 22.24
C SER A 116 60.37 15.40 21.64
N VAL A 117 60.99 16.44 21.11
CA VAL A 117 62.36 16.43 20.62
C VAL A 117 63.08 17.64 21.20
N GLY A 118 64.35 17.49 21.51
CA GLY A 118 65.17 18.66 21.71
C GLY A 118 66.66 18.40 21.71
N ALA A 119 67.38 19.50 21.79
CA ALA A 119 68.82 19.58 21.71
C ALA A 119 69.26 20.79 22.54
N ASP A 120 70.29 20.63 23.36
CA ASP A 120 70.95 21.77 24.00
C ASP A 120 72.46 21.66 23.83
N VAL A 121 72.99 22.39 22.84
CA VAL A 121 74.41 22.44 22.51
C VAL A 121 74.88 23.90 22.49
N ALA A 122 76.19 24.13 22.60
CA ALA A 122 76.75 25.48 22.80
C ALA A 122 76.30 26.54 21.77
N VAL A 123 75.99 26.14 20.54
CA VAL A 123 75.64 27.04 19.43
C VAL A 123 74.15 27.12 19.12
N PHE A 124 73.34 26.15 19.55
CA PHE A 124 71.89 26.18 19.36
C PHE A 124 71.12 25.36 20.40
N THR A 125 69.89 25.77 20.68
CA THR A 125 68.92 25.01 21.48
C THR A 125 67.67 24.82 20.64
N ILE A 126 67.13 23.61 20.64
CA ILE A 126 65.85 23.28 19.99
C ILE A 126 65.01 22.54 21.02
N GLU A 127 63.76 22.95 21.19
CA GLU A 127 62.75 22.17 21.90
C GLU A 127 61.48 22.17 21.05
N ALA A 128 60.94 21.00 20.73
CA ALA A 128 59.63 20.89 20.12
C ALA A 128 58.81 19.80 20.82
N ARG A 129 57.53 20.07 21.03
CA ARG A 129 56.58 19.18 21.71
C ARG A 129 55.29 19.12 20.92
N GLY A 130 54.68 17.95 20.87
CA GLY A 130 53.41 17.72 20.20
C GLY A 130 52.50 16.82 21.04
N THR A 131 51.22 17.12 21.11
CA THR A 131 50.19 16.30 21.74
C THR A 131 49.05 16.10 20.76
N LEU A 132 48.65 14.84 20.51
CA LEU A 132 47.46 14.44 19.77
C LEU A 132 46.58 13.59 20.68
N GLN A 133 45.32 13.98 20.85
CA GLN A 133 44.32 13.20 21.58
C GLN A 133 43.03 13.10 20.77
N ILE A 134 42.43 11.93 20.74
CA ILE A 134 41.16 11.63 20.05
C ILE A 134 40.37 10.69 20.95
N ASN A 135 39.07 10.93 21.10
CA ASN A 135 38.14 9.96 21.67
C ASN A 135 36.76 10.10 21.02
N THR A 136 36.32 9.05 20.33
CA THR A 136 35.06 9.03 19.56
C THR A 136 33.88 8.42 20.31
N THR A 137 34.08 7.94 21.55
CA THR A 137 32.99 7.38 22.36
C THR A 137 32.00 8.48 22.77
N ARG A 138 30.75 8.08 23.06
CA ARG A 138 29.67 9.03 23.39
C ARG A 138 29.78 9.54 24.81
N GLN A 139 30.15 8.69 25.76
CA GLN A 139 30.15 9.02 27.20
C GLN A 139 31.41 8.57 27.95
N THR A 140 32.21 7.65 27.40
CA THR A 140 33.31 7.02 28.12
C THR A 140 34.65 7.78 28.01
N THR A 141 35.31 8.06 29.13
CA THR A 141 36.69 8.57 29.11
C THR A 141 37.68 7.41 28.90
N LEU A 142 38.46 7.46 27.83
CA LEU A 142 39.47 6.45 27.49
C LEU A 142 40.86 7.08 27.43
N LEU A 143 41.89 6.39 27.96
CA LEU A 143 43.27 6.92 28.06
C LEU A 143 43.40 8.28 28.80
N GLY A 144 42.39 8.62 29.62
CA GLY A 144 42.27 9.94 30.26
C GLY A 144 41.85 11.07 29.32
N VAL A 145 41.34 10.74 28.12
CA VAL A 145 40.82 11.67 27.11
C VAL A 145 39.29 11.68 27.19
N ALA A 146 38.70 12.86 27.33
CA ALA A 146 37.24 13.04 27.45
C ALA A 146 36.49 12.53 26.20
N PRO A 147 35.24 12.03 26.31
CA PRO A 147 34.45 11.58 25.15
C PRO A 147 34.18 12.71 24.15
N ARG A 148 33.86 12.35 22.90
CA ARG A 148 33.55 13.28 21.79
C ARG A 148 34.56 14.43 21.66
N SER A 149 35.86 14.10 21.72
CA SER A 149 36.91 15.12 21.75
C SER A 149 38.09 14.86 20.81
N PHE A 150 38.71 15.95 20.36
CA PHE A 150 39.95 16.00 19.59
C PHE A 150 40.83 17.14 20.10
N LEU A 151 42.12 16.90 20.29
CA LEU A 151 43.13 17.90 20.63
C LEU A 151 44.39 17.68 19.80
N LEU A 152 44.88 18.75 19.17
CA LEU A 152 46.22 18.82 18.60
C LEU A 152 46.92 20.06 19.17
N ASP A 153 47.99 19.90 19.94
CA ASP A 153 48.80 20.98 20.52
C ASP A 153 50.27 20.80 20.13
N LEU A 154 50.82 21.74 19.36
CA LEU A 154 52.18 21.74 18.84
C LEU A 154 52.91 22.98 19.34
N GLN A 155 54.11 22.81 19.90
CA GLN A 155 54.94 23.90 20.42
C GLN A 155 56.39 23.72 19.96
N GLY A 156 57.05 24.81 19.62
CA GLY A 156 58.44 24.82 19.17
C GLY A 156 59.20 26.04 19.67
N HIS A 157 60.45 25.84 20.06
CA HIS A 157 61.38 26.84 20.52
C HIS A 157 62.76 26.57 19.88
N VAL A 158 63.36 27.61 19.31
CA VAL A 158 64.71 27.54 18.71
C VAL A 158 65.52 28.76 19.15
N GLU A 159 66.70 28.53 19.72
CA GLU A 159 67.71 29.56 19.94
C GLU A 159 68.93 29.29 19.06
N LEU A 160 69.35 30.26 18.27
CA LEU A 160 70.61 30.22 17.51
C LEU A 160 71.60 31.22 18.12
N LEU A 161 72.80 30.72 18.46
CA LEU A 161 73.88 31.47 19.11
C LEU A 161 73.44 32.22 20.38
N LYS A 162 72.34 31.81 21.01
CA LYS A 162 71.68 32.45 22.17
C LYS A 162 71.23 33.90 21.93
N VAL A 163 71.24 34.38 20.69
CA VAL A 163 70.90 35.77 20.32
C VAL A 163 69.72 35.88 19.35
N LEU A 164 69.45 34.85 18.57
CA LEU A 164 68.28 34.74 17.70
C LEU A 164 67.34 33.71 18.29
N LYS A 165 66.12 34.12 18.69
CA LYS A 165 65.13 33.24 19.32
C LYS A 165 63.86 33.19 18.47
N PHE A 166 63.31 31.99 18.29
CA PHE A 166 62.06 31.74 17.60
C PHE A 166 61.18 30.83 18.47
N ASP A 167 59.95 31.27 18.73
CA ASP A 167 58.92 30.50 19.42
C ASP A 167 57.70 30.37 18.49
N ALA A 168 57.13 29.19 18.38
CA ALA A 168 55.88 28.96 17.66
C ALA A 168 54.98 28.00 18.43
N GLY A 169 53.66 28.21 18.32
CA GLY A 169 52.66 27.32 18.89
C GLY A 169 51.42 27.25 18.00
N PHE A 170 50.79 26.09 17.98
CA PHE A 170 49.59 25.79 17.21
C PHE A 170 48.70 24.85 18.01
N LYS A 171 47.42 25.17 18.16
CA LYS A 171 46.47 24.38 18.94
C LYS A 171 45.11 24.30 18.25
N VAL A 172 44.56 23.09 18.15
CA VAL A 172 43.19 22.82 17.69
C VAL A 172 42.48 21.97 18.73
N VAL A 173 41.26 22.36 19.07
CA VAL A 173 40.40 21.63 20.01
C VAL A 173 39.03 21.45 19.36
N VAL A 174 38.47 20.25 19.44
CA VAL A 174 37.05 19.97 19.18
C VAL A 174 36.52 19.26 20.42
N ALA A 175 35.53 19.84 21.08
CA ALA A 175 34.94 19.27 22.29
C ALA A 175 33.53 19.84 22.50
N GLY A 176 32.60 19.03 23.00
CA GLY A 176 31.25 19.50 23.34
C GLY A 176 30.43 20.05 22.15
N GLY A 177 30.77 19.65 20.91
CA GLY A 177 30.13 20.18 19.69
C GLY A 177 30.73 21.49 19.16
N GLU A 178 31.69 22.08 19.89
CA GLU A 178 32.38 23.31 19.48
C GLU A 178 33.81 23.00 19.01
N TRP A 179 34.38 23.92 18.22
CA TRP A 179 35.79 23.86 17.81
C TRP A 179 36.50 25.19 18.04
N SER A 180 37.80 25.12 18.35
CA SER A 180 38.67 26.29 18.50
C SER A 180 40.03 26.06 17.86
N PHE A 181 40.61 27.13 17.33
CA PHE A 181 41.91 27.19 16.69
C PHE A 181 42.74 28.32 17.30
N GLU A 182 44.00 28.08 17.64
CA GLU A 182 44.95 29.10 18.08
C GLU A 182 46.33 28.90 17.44
N ALA A 183 46.94 29.96 16.95
CA ALA A 183 48.32 29.98 16.48
C ALA A 183 49.07 31.19 17.05
N LYS A 184 50.32 30.99 17.48
CA LYS A 184 51.21 32.04 17.98
C LYS A 184 52.62 31.89 17.42
N ALA A 185 53.29 33.02 17.18
CA ALA A 185 54.68 33.05 16.75
C ALA A 185 55.39 34.26 17.37
N ALA A 186 56.60 34.07 17.89
CA ALA A 186 57.46 35.13 18.40
C ALA A 186 58.87 35.00 17.87
N VAL A 187 59.48 36.11 17.48
CA VAL A 187 60.86 36.18 16.99
C VAL A 187 61.61 37.29 17.71
N SER A 188 62.82 37.01 18.19
CA SER A 188 63.73 38.00 18.77
C SER A 188 65.07 38.00 18.04
N PHE A 189 65.48 39.17 17.56
CA PHE A 189 66.74 39.40 16.84
C PHE A 189 67.73 40.15 17.75
N PHE A 190 68.77 39.47 18.23
CA PHE A 190 69.92 40.05 18.97
C PHE A 190 69.54 40.84 20.24
N GLY A 191 68.34 40.63 20.80
CA GLY A 191 67.79 41.49 21.87
C GLY A 191 67.51 42.93 21.44
N LEU A 192 67.62 43.24 20.14
CA LEU A 192 67.38 44.54 19.53
C LEU A 192 65.97 44.65 18.98
N ALA A 193 65.42 43.60 18.35
CA ALA A 193 64.06 43.61 17.83
C ALA A 193 63.28 42.39 18.29
N THR A 194 61.99 42.57 18.60
CA THR A 194 61.04 41.48 18.85
C THR A 194 59.79 41.67 18.01
N LEU A 195 59.22 40.58 17.52
CA LEU A 195 57.93 40.54 16.82
C LEU A 195 57.12 39.36 17.36
N ASN A 196 55.88 39.61 17.76
CA ASN A 196 54.97 38.60 18.32
C ASN A 196 53.63 38.68 17.57
N GLY A 197 53.19 37.56 17.02
CA GLY A 197 51.89 37.38 16.36
C GLY A 197 51.04 36.32 17.06
N GLN A 198 49.73 36.52 17.12
CA GLN A 198 48.75 35.55 17.61
C GLN A 198 47.48 35.63 16.76
N ILE A 199 46.86 34.48 16.48
CA ILE A 199 45.56 34.34 15.83
C ILE A 199 44.76 33.32 16.64
N ALA A 200 43.51 33.62 16.98
CA ALA A 200 42.55 32.69 17.54
C ALA A 200 41.24 32.73 16.76
N LEU A 201 40.58 31.59 16.55
CA LEU A 201 39.25 31.45 15.93
C LEU A 201 38.41 30.38 16.65
N ASP A 202 37.09 30.50 16.64
CA ASP A 202 36.17 29.46 17.17
C ASP A 202 34.95 29.19 16.26
N SER A 203 34.16 28.18 16.63
CA SER A 203 32.95 27.75 15.93
C SER A 203 31.81 28.78 15.95
N LYS A 204 31.88 29.82 16.77
CA LYS A 204 30.91 30.92 16.81
C LYS A 204 31.29 32.06 15.86
N GLY A 205 32.38 31.89 15.10
CA GLY A 205 32.90 32.91 14.19
C GLY A 205 33.71 33.99 14.90
N ASN A 206 34.03 33.82 16.19
CA ASN A 206 34.89 34.76 16.90
C ASN A 206 36.32 34.63 16.38
N PHE A 207 37.02 35.76 16.26
CA PHE A 207 38.45 35.76 15.96
C PHE A 207 39.18 36.87 16.71
N ASP A 208 40.45 36.65 17.07
CA ASP A 208 41.34 37.64 17.67
C ASP A 208 42.73 37.52 17.03
N VAL A 209 43.11 38.54 16.27
CA VAL A 209 44.40 38.64 15.58
C VAL A 209 45.22 39.75 16.24
N ARG A 210 46.38 39.43 16.78
CA ARG A 210 47.28 40.38 17.46
C ARG A 210 48.66 40.36 16.85
N LEU A 211 49.24 41.54 16.64
CA LEU A 211 50.64 41.72 16.23
C LEU A 211 51.29 42.79 17.11
N ARG A 212 52.44 42.49 17.71
CA ARG A 212 53.21 43.43 18.54
C ARG A 212 54.68 43.37 18.20
N GLY A 213 55.33 44.53 18.07
CA GLY A 213 56.76 44.61 17.86
C GLY A 213 57.45 45.63 18.76
N GLU A 214 58.71 45.37 19.08
CA GLU A 214 59.61 46.29 19.76
C GLU A 214 60.93 46.36 18.99
N MET A 215 61.53 47.55 18.89
CA MET A 215 62.89 47.76 18.37
C MET A 215 63.67 48.69 19.30
N VAL A 216 64.87 48.28 19.70
CA VAL A 216 65.81 48.99 20.55
C VAL A 216 67.06 49.29 19.73
N LEU A 217 67.35 50.56 19.50
CA LEU A 217 68.59 51.02 18.87
C LEU A 217 69.49 51.61 19.96
N GLY A 218 70.55 50.88 20.34
CA GLY A 218 71.46 51.21 21.44
C GLY A 218 71.28 50.27 22.64
N SER A 219 71.04 50.82 23.82
CA SER A 219 70.72 50.06 25.05
C SER A 219 69.45 50.62 25.69
N ARG A 220 68.80 49.83 26.57
CA ARG A 220 67.62 50.30 27.32
C ARG A 220 67.90 51.50 28.26
N SER A 221 69.17 51.75 28.57
CA SER A 221 69.63 52.91 29.35
C SER A 221 70.11 54.08 28.50
N PHE A 222 70.43 53.83 27.22
CA PHE A 222 71.00 54.83 26.30
C PHE A 222 70.68 54.42 24.85
N GLY A 223 69.63 55.01 24.27
CA GLY A 223 69.16 54.61 22.93
C GLY A 223 67.73 55.06 22.58
N LEU A 224 67.23 54.59 21.44
CA LEU A 224 65.84 54.74 21.00
C LEU A 224 65.09 53.42 21.21
N ILE A 225 63.88 53.48 21.76
CA ILE A 225 62.99 52.33 21.93
C ILE A 225 61.70 52.62 21.18
N GLY A 226 61.46 51.88 20.10
CA GLY A 226 60.22 51.89 19.34
C GLY A 226 59.34 50.69 19.69
N THR A 227 58.04 50.89 19.78
CA THR A 227 57.05 49.82 19.94
C THR A 227 55.88 50.04 18.99
N PHE A 228 55.27 48.97 18.52
CA PHE A 228 53.99 49.02 17.86
C PHE A 228 53.09 47.84 18.25
N SER A 229 51.79 48.05 18.14
CA SER A 229 50.77 47.01 18.32
C SER A 229 49.65 47.18 17.32
N PHE A 230 49.07 46.07 16.90
CA PHE A 230 47.86 45.97 16.09
C PHE A 230 47.01 44.81 16.64
N ARG A 231 45.71 45.00 16.71
CA ARG A 231 44.73 43.99 17.11
C ARG A 231 43.46 44.16 16.29
N VAL A 232 42.91 43.06 15.80
CA VAL A 232 41.53 42.98 15.30
C VAL A 232 40.85 41.86 16.04
N MET A 233 39.66 42.10 16.58
CA MET A 233 38.85 41.06 17.16
C MET A 233 37.38 41.19 16.78
N THR A 234 36.71 40.05 16.73
CA THR A 234 35.25 39.96 16.79
C THR A 234 34.84 39.03 17.92
N ALA A 235 33.73 39.36 18.58
CA ALA A 235 33.08 38.52 19.57
C ALA A 235 31.57 38.53 19.34
N ALA A 236 30.94 37.36 19.40
CA ALA A 236 29.52 37.14 19.40
C ALA A 236 29.15 36.48 20.73
N THR A 237 28.31 37.13 21.51
CA THR A 237 27.80 36.63 22.79
C THR A 237 26.31 36.42 22.70
N GLU A 238 25.87 35.21 23.05
CA GLU A 238 24.46 34.83 23.04
C GLU A 238 23.80 35.23 24.38
N ASP A 239 22.59 35.77 24.32
CA ASP A 239 21.75 35.99 25.49
C ASP A 239 20.95 34.72 25.86
N ASN A 240 20.13 34.81 26.91
CA ASN A 240 19.33 33.66 27.37
C ASN A 240 18.21 33.26 26.40
N PHE A 241 17.92 34.08 25.37
CA PHE A 241 16.89 33.83 24.37
C PHE A 241 17.45 33.23 23.08
N GLY A 242 18.77 33.12 22.95
CA GLY A 242 19.45 32.68 21.72
C GLY A 242 19.86 33.82 20.78
N ASN A 243 19.77 35.08 21.22
CA ASN A 243 20.15 36.23 20.41
C ASN A 243 21.61 36.61 20.58
N PHE A 244 22.28 36.94 19.47
CA PHE A 244 23.68 37.32 19.47
C PHE A 244 23.88 38.84 19.56
N GLU A 245 24.69 39.28 20.52
CA GLU A 245 25.31 40.60 20.53
C GLU A 245 26.70 40.51 19.87
N TYR A 246 26.98 41.40 18.92
CA TYR A 246 28.24 41.41 18.18
C TYR A 246 29.13 42.57 18.60
N ALA A 247 30.41 42.29 18.81
CA ALA A 247 31.43 43.28 19.11
C ALA A 247 32.60 43.15 18.12
N PHE A 248 32.91 44.24 17.42
CA PHE A 248 34.08 44.37 16.57
C PHE A 248 35.02 45.43 17.13
N GLU A 249 36.30 45.11 17.27
CA GLU A 249 37.35 46.06 17.65
C GLU A 249 38.55 45.94 16.70
N LEU A 250 38.99 47.07 16.16
CA LEU A 250 40.28 47.21 15.50
C LEU A 250 41.07 48.28 16.25
N SER A 251 42.20 47.91 16.86
CA SER A 251 43.03 48.84 17.62
C SER A 251 44.50 48.69 17.31
N GLY A 252 45.24 49.77 17.47
CA GLY A 252 46.66 49.78 17.21
C GLY A 252 47.35 51.02 17.73
N GLY A 253 48.67 51.02 17.67
CA GLY A 253 49.44 52.17 18.10
C GLY A 253 50.92 51.96 17.90
N ALA A 254 51.65 53.06 17.90
CA ALA A 254 53.10 53.07 17.84
C ALA A 254 53.66 54.17 18.75
N SER A 255 54.78 53.90 19.39
CA SER A 255 55.49 54.90 20.19
C SER A 255 56.99 54.76 20.08
N VAL A 256 57.70 55.88 20.20
CA VAL A 256 59.15 55.94 20.23
C VAL A 256 59.60 56.78 21.42
N GLU A 257 60.54 56.27 22.20
CA GLU A 257 61.17 56.95 23.32
C GLU A 257 62.69 57.06 23.11
N ALA A 258 63.26 58.25 23.35
CA ALA A 258 64.70 58.47 23.46
C ALA A 258 65.12 58.44 24.93
N ARG A 259 66.12 57.64 25.28
CA ARG A 259 66.61 57.45 26.65
C ARG A 259 68.10 57.74 26.80
N VAL A 260 68.47 58.36 27.92
CA VAL A 260 69.86 58.58 28.35
C VAL A 260 69.93 58.38 29.87
N PHE A 261 70.90 57.59 30.35
CA PHE A 261 71.04 57.17 31.76
C PHE A 261 69.77 56.58 32.38
N GLY A 262 68.97 55.85 31.58
CA GLY A 262 67.70 55.27 32.02
C GLY A 262 66.54 56.25 32.12
N ILE A 263 66.74 57.55 31.84
CA ILE A 263 65.71 58.59 31.85
C ILE A 263 65.21 58.84 30.43
N THR A 264 63.89 58.90 30.23
CA THR A 264 63.27 59.31 28.95
C THR A 264 63.48 60.81 28.73
N LEU A 265 64.23 61.21 27.69
CA LEU A 265 64.44 62.61 27.32
C LEU A 265 63.22 63.17 26.56
N ALA A 266 62.78 62.43 25.56
CA ALA A 266 61.64 62.75 24.71
C ALA A 266 60.97 61.45 24.25
N GLY A 267 59.64 61.45 24.15
CA GLY A 267 58.89 60.34 23.58
C GLY A 267 57.59 60.80 22.97
N VAL A 268 57.22 60.20 21.84
CA VAL A 268 55.97 60.44 21.14
C VAL A 268 55.30 59.11 20.86
N GLY A 269 53.98 59.07 21.02
CA GLY A 269 53.18 57.90 20.69
C GLY A 269 51.79 58.28 20.21
N LEU A 270 51.25 57.43 19.35
CA LEU A 270 49.91 57.52 18.80
C LEU A 270 49.24 56.15 18.99
N ASP A 271 48.09 56.14 19.65
CA ASP A 271 47.20 54.98 19.68
C ASP A 271 45.89 55.34 18.97
N TYR A 272 45.29 54.36 18.29
CA TYR A 272 43.96 54.43 17.72
C TYR A 272 43.16 53.19 18.08
N ALA A 273 41.86 53.35 18.22
CA ALA A 273 40.92 52.25 18.37
C ALA A 273 39.63 52.59 17.62
N PHE A 274 39.19 51.67 16.79
CA PHE A 274 37.93 51.61 16.08
C PHE A 274 37.12 50.50 16.74
N GLY A 275 35.87 50.76 17.11
CA GLY A 275 35.01 49.67 17.59
C GLY A 275 33.54 49.97 17.40
N ALA A 276 32.77 48.89 17.29
CA ALA A 276 31.32 48.85 17.28
C ALA A 276 30.89 47.65 18.12
N GLN A 277 29.99 47.87 19.08
CA GLN A 277 29.41 46.81 19.91
C GLN A 277 27.90 47.02 20.02
N GLY A 278 27.14 45.95 19.81
CA GLY A 278 25.69 45.90 19.97
C GLY A 278 25.03 45.04 18.89
N SER A 279 23.75 45.31 18.67
CA SER A 279 22.92 44.74 17.61
C SER A 279 22.21 45.86 16.84
N GLY A 280 21.76 45.59 15.61
CA GLY A 280 21.18 46.60 14.74
C GLY A 280 22.16 47.74 14.39
N ARG A 281 21.66 48.97 14.34
CA ARG A 281 22.46 50.13 13.94
C ARG A 281 23.40 50.64 15.05
N VAL A 282 24.66 50.24 14.99
CA VAL A 282 25.68 50.56 16.00
C VAL A 282 26.63 51.67 15.53
N LYS A 283 26.97 52.61 16.43
CA LYS A 283 27.93 53.68 16.15
C LYS A 283 29.35 53.11 16.07
N ILE A 284 30.06 53.47 15.01
CA ILE A 284 31.49 53.20 14.89
C ILE A 284 32.26 54.36 15.56
N GLN A 285 32.92 54.07 16.67
CA GLN A 285 33.66 55.06 17.45
C GLN A 285 35.17 54.95 17.22
N LEU A 286 35.77 55.99 16.62
CA LEU A 286 37.21 56.17 16.52
C LEU A 286 37.72 56.94 17.75
N SER A 287 38.62 56.32 18.51
CA SER A 287 39.36 56.95 19.61
C SER A 287 40.82 57.10 19.23
N VAL A 288 41.35 58.33 19.16
CA VAL A 288 42.77 58.60 18.88
C VAL A 288 43.41 59.21 20.12
N THR A 289 44.49 58.60 20.61
CA THR A 289 45.23 59.06 21.79
C THR A 289 46.66 59.45 21.41
N VAL A 290 47.01 60.70 21.63
CA VAL A 290 48.38 61.21 21.47
C VAL A 290 49.05 61.29 22.84
N LYS A 291 50.25 60.71 22.96
CA LYS A 291 51.09 60.71 24.15
C LYS A 291 52.40 61.42 23.84
N ILE A 292 52.75 62.46 24.59
CA ILE A 292 54.05 63.15 24.51
C ILE A 292 54.67 63.14 25.90
N LYS A 293 55.94 62.73 26.01
CA LYS A 293 56.70 62.78 27.25
C LYS A 293 57.99 63.55 27.00
N ILE A 294 58.28 64.57 27.80
CA ILE A 294 59.55 65.30 27.79
C ILE A 294 60.05 65.35 29.22
N LEU A 295 61.19 64.70 29.49
CA LEU A 295 61.75 64.55 30.84
C LEU A 295 60.70 64.05 31.85
N PHE A 296 60.35 64.89 32.83
CA PHE A 296 59.40 64.61 33.90
C PHE A 296 57.94 64.97 33.56
N VAL A 297 57.69 65.61 32.42
CA VAL A 297 56.35 66.05 31.98
C VAL A 297 55.76 65.04 31.00
N LYS A 298 54.54 64.56 31.27
CA LYS A 298 53.78 63.67 30.39
C LYS A 298 52.43 64.30 30.04
N VAL A 299 52.19 64.47 28.75
CA VAL A 299 50.91 64.93 28.19
C VAL A 299 50.25 63.75 27.48
N LYS A 300 48.99 63.45 27.85
CA LYS A 300 48.14 62.46 27.17
C LYS A 300 46.83 63.15 26.81
N LYS A 301 46.45 63.12 25.54
CA LYS A 301 45.16 63.64 25.06
C LYS A 301 44.50 62.62 24.15
N THR A 302 43.22 62.36 24.41
CA THR A 302 42.39 61.46 23.63
C THR A 302 41.26 62.27 22.98
N ALA A 303 41.09 62.12 21.68
CA ALA A 303 39.95 62.60 20.92
C ALA A 303 39.09 61.40 20.48
N ARG A 304 37.77 61.56 20.48
CA ARG A 304 36.80 60.54 20.09
C ARG A 304 35.91 61.11 18.99
N PHE A 305 35.70 60.34 17.93
CA PHE A 305 34.90 60.72 16.76
C PHE A 305 33.97 59.57 16.39
N THR A 306 32.73 59.87 16.03
CA THR A 306 31.87 58.91 15.32
C THR A 306 32.20 59.03 13.84
N ILE A 307 32.67 57.94 13.23
CA ILE A 307 33.07 57.95 11.81
C ILE A 307 32.02 57.32 10.89
N GLY A 308 31.05 56.62 11.46
CA GLY A 308 29.95 55.98 10.74
C GLY A 308 29.06 55.15 11.64
N TYR A 309 28.17 54.37 11.02
CA TYR A 309 27.33 53.36 11.66
C TYR A 309 27.59 52.01 10.96
N LEU A 310 27.55 50.93 11.72
CA LEU A 310 27.58 49.56 11.24
C LEU A 310 26.20 48.95 11.49
N GLU A 311 25.61 48.33 10.49
CA GLU A 311 24.38 47.55 10.66
C GLU A 311 24.77 46.12 11.04
N LEU A 312 24.45 45.73 12.26
CA LEU A 312 24.63 44.38 12.80
C LEU A 312 23.26 43.68 12.82
N PRO A 313 23.21 42.34 12.79
CA PRO A 313 21.94 41.63 12.92
C PRO A 313 21.18 42.09 14.17
N LYS A 314 19.87 42.31 14.02
CA LYS A 314 18.98 42.58 15.16
C LYS A 314 18.73 41.26 15.94
N PRO A 315 18.36 41.32 17.22
CA PRO A 315 17.86 40.15 17.97
C PRO A 315 16.59 39.62 17.31
N VAL A 316 16.48 38.30 17.14
CA VAL A 316 15.34 37.62 16.53
C VAL A 316 14.42 37.07 17.63
N TYR A 317 13.12 37.24 17.45
CA TYR A 317 12.10 36.77 18.39
C TYR A 317 11.05 35.94 17.66
N LEU A 318 11.17 34.62 17.72
CA LEU A 318 10.21 33.68 17.13
C LEU A 318 8.96 33.46 18.00
N GLY A 319 8.91 34.07 19.19
CA GLY A 319 7.75 34.03 20.08
C GLY A 319 7.95 34.88 21.31
N GLY A 320 6.90 35.02 22.12
CA GLY A 320 6.91 35.71 23.41
C GLY A 320 5.61 36.41 23.74
N GLU A 321 5.56 37.01 24.92
CA GLU A 321 4.46 37.85 25.39
C GLU A 321 4.74 39.32 25.04
N LEU A 322 3.69 40.06 24.72
CA LEU A 322 3.75 41.52 24.57
C LEU A 322 3.56 42.17 25.94
N ALA A 323 4.57 42.91 26.41
CA ALA A 323 4.56 43.53 27.74
C ALA A 323 3.53 44.68 27.87
N ASP A 324 3.23 45.37 26.76
CA ASP A 324 2.24 46.46 26.66
C ASP A 324 1.82 46.61 25.18
N ALA A 325 0.58 46.99 24.89
CA ALA A 325 0.05 47.15 23.53
C ALA A 325 0.70 48.30 22.72
N THR A 326 1.63 49.03 23.33
CA THR A 326 2.34 50.16 22.72
C THR A 326 3.84 49.91 22.52
N ASP A 327 4.37 48.80 23.04
CA ASP A 327 5.76 48.36 22.89
C ASP A 327 5.80 47.02 22.17
N ASN A 328 6.08 47.05 20.86
CA ASN A 328 6.15 45.90 19.96
C ASN A 328 7.44 45.07 20.16
N THR A 329 8.01 45.06 21.36
CA THR A 329 9.20 44.25 21.66
C THR A 329 8.77 42.99 22.41
N PRO A 330 8.87 41.78 21.81
CA PRO A 330 8.52 40.55 22.51
C PRO A 330 9.37 40.35 23.76
N THR A 331 8.73 39.88 24.83
CA THR A 331 9.39 39.56 26.11
C THR A 331 9.01 38.15 26.56
N TRP A 332 9.88 37.52 27.36
CA TRP A 332 9.55 36.27 28.05
C TRP A 332 10.15 36.32 29.45
N ASN A 333 9.35 36.03 30.46
CA ASN A 333 9.83 35.87 31.82
C ASN A 333 9.54 34.44 32.30
N PRO A 334 10.56 33.59 32.49
CA PRO A 334 10.34 32.19 32.85
C PRO A 334 9.69 31.97 34.22
N GLU A 335 9.60 33.02 35.07
CA GLU A 335 8.91 32.94 36.36
C GLU A 335 7.44 33.35 36.31
N THR A 336 7.00 34.07 35.27
CA THR A 336 5.64 34.65 35.22
C THR A 336 4.89 34.41 33.92
N SER A 337 5.60 34.18 32.82
CA SER A 337 5.01 33.88 31.52
C SER A 337 4.52 32.44 31.51
N GLU A 338 3.34 32.21 30.94
CA GLU A 338 2.69 30.89 30.91
C GLU A 338 2.48 30.43 29.46
N ASP A 339 1.81 31.25 28.65
CA ASP A 339 1.40 30.92 27.28
C ASP A 339 2.40 31.51 26.27
N LEU A 340 3.06 30.64 25.50
CA LEU A 340 4.00 31.02 24.45
C LEU A 340 3.26 31.28 23.14
N TYR A 341 3.10 32.54 22.78
CA TYR A 341 2.63 32.94 21.46
C TYR A 341 3.79 33.02 20.47
N LEU A 342 3.74 32.22 19.41
CA LEU A 342 4.70 32.29 18.32
C LEU A 342 4.48 33.60 17.54
N ASN A 343 5.57 34.20 17.06
CA ASN A 343 5.49 35.42 16.27
C ASN A 343 5.35 35.06 14.79
N VAL A 344 4.20 34.48 14.46
CA VAL A 344 3.77 34.09 13.11
C VAL A 344 2.60 34.95 12.67
N GLY A 345 2.37 34.98 11.37
CA GLY A 345 1.31 35.72 10.71
C GLY A 345 1.43 37.24 10.72
N GLU A 346 0.58 37.90 9.92
CA GLU A 346 0.65 39.35 9.68
C GLU A 346 0.59 40.20 10.95
N LEU A 347 -0.11 39.71 11.98
CA LEU A 347 -0.27 40.41 13.25
C LEU A 347 1.02 40.44 14.08
N ARG A 348 1.93 39.48 13.89
CA ARG A 348 3.13 39.30 14.74
C ARG A 348 4.44 39.14 13.95
N SER A 349 4.41 39.03 12.63
CA SER A 349 5.59 38.91 11.76
C SER A 349 6.57 40.08 11.93
N GLY A 350 6.04 41.31 12.07
CA GLY A 350 6.82 42.51 12.36
C GLY A 350 7.55 42.51 13.71
N LEU A 351 7.26 41.56 14.61
CA LEU A 351 7.93 41.40 15.90
C LEU A 351 9.20 40.53 15.81
N ARG A 352 9.38 39.78 14.70
CA ARG A 352 10.45 38.78 14.55
C ARG A 352 11.84 39.35 14.35
N ASN A 353 11.97 40.58 13.82
CA ASN A 353 13.22 41.19 13.34
C ASN A 353 13.97 40.38 12.24
N ILE A 354 13.30 39.40 11.64
CA ILE A 354 13.74 38.60 10.50
C ILE A 354 12.50 38.25 9.69
N ALA A 355 12.58 38.32 8.36
CA ALA A 355 11.46 37.99 7.48
C ALA A 355 10.16 38.70 7.93
N GLU A 356 10.25 40.02 8.17
CA GLU A 356 9.15 40.83 8.72
C GLU A 356 7.97 41.00 7.73
N ASP A 357 8.23 40.83 6.43
CA ASP A 357 7.25 40.92 5.33
C ASP A 357 6.95 39.54 4.70
N GLU A 358 7.46 38.45 5.29
CA GLU A 358 7.20 37.09 4.82
C GLU A 358 5.87 36.61 5.39
N THR A 359 5.05 36.03 4.52
CA THR A 359 3.74 35.43 4.84
C THR A 359 3.80 33.91 4.78
N ASP A 360 4.78 33.30 4.09
CA ASP A 360 4.95 31.84 4.06
C ASP A 360 6.01 31.39 5.09
N GLU A 361 5.58 30.69 6.13
CA GLU A 361 6.28 30.59 7.40
C GLU A 361 6.42 29.14 7.84
N ALA A 362 7.68 28.69 7.96
CA ALA A 362 8.00 27.32 8.34
C ALA A 362 8.66 27.24 9.72
N LEU A 363 8.00 26.56 10.67
CA LEU A 363 8.47 26.42 12.04
C LEU A 363 8.52 24.96 12.53
N VAL A 364 9.52 24.69 13.38
CA VAL A 364 9.66 23.43 14.11
C VAL A 364 9.76 23.73 15.60
N VAL A 365 8.93 23.07 16.39
CA VAL A 365 8.88 23.22 17.86
C VAL A 365 9.33 21.92 18.52
N THR A 366 10.28 22.04 19.46
CA THR A 366 10.86 20.90 20.20
C THR A 366 10.94 21.20 21.68
N GLN A 367 10.81 20.19 22.53
CA GLN A 367 10.98 20.33 23.99
C GLN A 367 12.38 19.86 24.40
N LEU A 368 13.14 20.73 25.08
CA LEU A 368 14.51 20.45 25.53
C LEU A 368 14.56 19.88 26.95
N ALA A 369 13.62 20.29 27.81
CA ALA A 369 13.53 19.91 29.21
C ALA A 369 12.12 20.19 29.77
N GLY A 370 11.87 19.76 31.01
CA GLY A 370 10.57 19.89 31.68
C GLY A 370 9.69 18.65 31.45
N ALA A 371 8.83 18.38 32.43
CA ALA A 371 7.84 17.30 32.42
C ALA A 371 6.62 17.76 33.24
N GLY A 372 5.41 17.37 32.82
CA GLY A 372 4.14 17.85 33.42
C GLY A 372 3.71 19.22 32.87
N ASP A 373 3.19 20.10 33.73
CA ASP A 373 2.53 21.37 33.36
C ASP A 373 3.46 22.49 32.83
N THR A 374 4.78 22.27 32.77
CA THR A 374 5.75 23.28 32.30
C THR A 374 6.89 22.64 31.51
N ALA A 375 7.30 23.29 30.42
CA ALA A 375 8.36 22.84 29.54
C ALA A 375 9.37 23.95 29.18
N THR A 376 10.58 23.53 28.82
CA THR A 376 11.56 24.35 28.10
C THR A 376 11.40 24.06 26.62
N ILE A 377 10.85 25.02 25.89
CA ILE A 377 10.53 24.90 24.46
C ILE A 377 11.58 25.62 23.62
N LYS A 378 12.04 24.94 22.57
CA LYS A 378 12.86 25.53 21.52
C LYS A 378 12.02 25.64 20.26
N VAL A 379 11.87 26.87 19.78
CA VAL A 379 11.23 27.21 18.51
C VAL A 379 12.32 27.47 17.49
N SER A 380 12.22 26.87 16.30
CA SER A 380 13.18 27.06 15.20
C SER A 380 12.46 27.41 13.91
N GLY A 381 12.91 28.45 13.22
CA GLY A 381 12.34 28.95 11.97
C GLY A 381 13.29 29.98 11.35
N PHE A 382 13.22 30.20 10.03
CA PHE A 382 14.05 31.20 9.32
C PHE A 382 15.58 31.06 9.57
N GLY A 383 16.06 29.84 9.84
CA GLY A 383 17.46 29.55 10.17
C GLY A 383 17.92 30.05 11.56
N ARG A 384 16.97 30.39 12.44
CA ARG A 384 17.19 30.86 13.81
C ARG A 384 16.46 29.98 14.81
N SER A 385 16.83 30.10 16.09
CA SER A 385 16.12 29.43 17.18
C SER A 385 16.06 30.33 18.41
N ASN A 386 14.93 30.28 19.13
CA ASN A 386 14.81 30.86 20.46
C ASN A 386 14.41 29.79 21.48
N ILE A 387 14.84 29.96 22.73
CA ILE A 387 14.55 29.04 23.84
C ILE A 387 13.70 29.77 24.88
N PHE A 388 12.60 29.13 25.28
CA PHE A 388 11.62 29.64 26.23
C PHE A 388 11.48 28.65 27.38
N GLU A 389 11.80 29.08 28.60
CA GLU A 389 11.67 28.26 29.82
C GLU A 389 10.34 28.53 30.52
N GLY A 390 9.70 27.49 31.08
CA GLY A 390 8.48 27.64 31.88
C GLY A 390 7.17 27.68 31.08
N VAL A 391 7.21 27.31 29.79
CA VAL A 391 6.05 27.31 28.89
C VAL A 391 5.01 26.29 29.38
N LYS A 392 3.75 26.71 29.49
CA LYS A 392 2.60 25.87 29.85
C LYS A 392 1.70 25.53 28.66
N ARG A 393 1.63 26.41 27.66
CA ARG A 393 0.86 26.22 26.43
C ARG A 393 1.55 26.94 25.28
N ILE A 394 1.39 26.43 24.05
CA ILE A 394 1.92 27.05 22.84
C ILE A 394 0.74 27.50 21.98
N HIS A 395 0.81 28.73 21.46
CA HIS A 395 -0.15 29.30 20.51
C HIS A 395 0.56 29.72 19.23
N ALA A 396 0.02 29.34 18.08
CA ALA A 396 0.43 29.84 16.76
C ALA A 396 -0.82 30.27 15.99
N ASP A 397 -0.72 31.40 15.29
CA ASP A 397 -1.77 32.02 14.49
C ASP A 397 -1.08 32.56 13.24
N PHE A 398 -1.15 31.77 12.18
CA PHE A 398 -0.35 31.88 10.96
C PHE A 398 -0.91 32.91 9.97
N GLY A 399 -2.23 33.09 9.95
CA GLY A 399 -2.85 34.17 9.17
C GLY A 399 -2.76 33.87 7.67
N ALA A 400 -2.52 34.86 6.83
CA ALA A 400 -2.45 34.65 5.39
C ALA A 400 -1.05 34.18 4.95
N GLY A 401 -1.01 33.37 3.89
CA GLY A 401 0.20 32.74 3.35
C GLY A 401 0.19 31.22 3.55
N ASN A 402 1.00 30.49 2.76
CA ASN A 402 1.04 29.04 2.87
C ASN A 402 2.07 28.63 3.94
N ASP A 403 1.58 28.24 5.10
CA ASP A 403 2.36 28.05 6.31
C ASP A 403 2.61 26.57 6.64
N SER A 404 3.66 26.33 7.45
CA SER A 404 3.93 24.97 7.92
C SER A 404 4.50 24.94 9.33
N ILE A 405 3.91 24.08 10.16
CA ILE A 405 4.41 23.83 11.51
C ILE A 405 4.51 22.36 11.82
N ARG A 406 5.64 21.98 12.42
CA ARG A 406 5.83 20.66 13.01
C ARG A 406 6.08 20.74 14.51
N ILE A 407 5.17 20.16 15.27
CA ILE A 407 5.35 19.91 16.70
C ILE A 407 6.02 18.55 16.87
N ASP A 408 7.20 18.52 17.47
CA ASP A 408 7.96 17.29 17.68
C ASP A 408 7.37 16.42 18.81
N SER A 409 7.61 15.11 18.72
CA SER A 409 7.18 14.11 19.72
C SER A 409 7.66 14.34 21.15
N SER A 410 8.69 15.17 21.35
CA SER A 410 9.14 15.58 22.68
C SER A 410 8.17 16.55 23.39
N VAL A 411 7.27 17.23 22.67
CA VAL A 411 6.39 18.27 23.23
C VAL A 411 5.23 17.64 23.99
N THR A 412 5.10 17.98 25.28
CA THR A 412 4.05 17.45 26.17
C THR A 412 3.04 18.49 26.65
N VAL A 413 3.33 19.77 26.44
CA VAL A 413 2.42 20.87 26.81
C VAL A 413 1.31 21.04 25.76
N PRO A 414 0.11 21.53 26.14
CA PRO A 414 -0.96 21.83 25.21
C PRO A 414 -0.53 22.78 24.08
N VAL A 415 -1.03 22.51 22.87
CA VAL A 415 -0.76 23.31 21.67
C VAL A 415 -2.08 23.76 21.03
N VAL A 416 -2.15 25.01 20.60
CA VAL A 416 -3.25 25.54 19.78
C VAL A 416 -2.62 26.19 18.55
N ILE A 417 -3.03 25.76 17.36
CA ILE A 417 -2.51 26.26 16.08
C ILE A 417 -3.72 26.62 15.20
N HIS A 418 -3.69 27.82 14.66
CA HIS A 418 -4.54 28.29 13.58
C HIS A 418 -3.68 28.48 12.34
N GLY A 419 -4.06 27.85 11.23
CA GLY A 419 -3.50 28.08 9.91
C GLY A 419 -3.88 29.47 9.44
N GLY A 420 -5.15 29.67 9.11
CA GLY A 420 -5.66 30.94 8.63
C GLY A 420 -6.23 30.75 7.22
N PRO A 421 -6.31 31.81 6.40
CA PRO A 421 -6.59 31.64 4.97
C PRO A 421 -5.35 31.18 4.19
N ASP A 422 -5.58 30.62 3.00
CA ASP A 422 -4.57 29.96 2.13
C ASP A 422 -4.16 28.55 2.63
N GLU A 423 -3.40 27.78 1.84
CA GLU A 423 -3.16 26.35 2.11
C GLU A 423 -2.03 26.09 3.13
N ASP A 424 -2.36 25.44 4.25
CA ASP A 424 -1.46 25.23 5.37
C ASP A 424 -1.13 23.75 5.68
N VAL A 425 0.03 23.53 6.33
CA VAL A 425 0.49 22.20 6.75
C VAL A 425 0.76 22.15 8.26
N LEU A 426 -0.17 21.55 9.01
CA LEU A 426 -0.11 21.46 10.47
C LEU A 426 0.14 20.01 10.93
N ILE A 427 1.36 19.72 11.40
CA ILE A 427 1.73 18.38 11.83
C ILE A 427 2.00 18.35 13.34
N TYR A 428 1.15 17.64 14.08
CA TYR A 428 1.30 17.43 15.51
C TYR A 428 1.81 16.02 15.82
N ALA A 429 3.09 15.89 16.21
CA ALA A 429 3.63 14.61 16.70
C ALA A 429 3.74 14.53 18.22
N GLY A 430 3.27 15.54 18.95
CA GLY A 430 3.44 15.68 20.41
C GLY A 430 2.73 14.59 21.22
N ALA A 431 3.04 14.55 22.52
CA ALA A 431 2.44 13.60 23.48
C ALA A 431 1.46 14.28 24.46
N GLY A 432 1.10 15.53 24.21
CA GLY A 432 0.14 16.32 24.98
C GLY A 432 -1.22 16.42 24.27
N THR A 433 -2.00 17.43 24.64
CA THR A 433 -3.24 17.79 23.93
C THR A 433 -2.96 18.81 22.82
N ALA A 434 -3.79 18.81 21.76
CA ALA A 434 -3.68 19.79 20.69
C ALA A 434 -5.06 20.19 20.14
N GLU A 435 -5.15 21.43 19.69
CA GLU A 435 -6.21 21.96 18.83
C GLU A 435 -5.53 22.48 17.55
N LEU A 436 -5.88 21.89 16.40
CA LEU A 436 -5.39 22.27 15.09
C LEU A 436 -6.59 22.78 14.29
N TYR A 437 -6.53 24.01 13.80
CA TYR A 437 -7.53 24.64 12.95
C TYR A 437 -6.87 24.99 11.62
N GLY A 438 -7.40 24.48 10.51
CA GLY A 438 -7.03 24.92 9.17
C GLY A 438 -7.55 26.34 8.92
N ASP A 439 -8.82 26.54 9.27
CA ASP A 439 -9.62 27.77 9.15
C ASP A 439 -10.23 27.94 7.75
N GLY A 440 -9.48 28.26 6.69
CA GLY A 440 -10.07 28.34 5.35
C GLY A 440 -9.10 28.11 4.21
N ASP A 441 -9.64 27.78 3.05
CA ASP A 441 -8.94 27.15 1.92
C ASP A 441 -8.52 25.70 2.24
N ALA A 442 -7.79 25.03 1.34
CA ALA A 442 -7.51 23.59 1.44
C ALA A 442 -6.25 23.29 2.27
N ASP A 443 -6.41 22.58 3.38
CA ASP A 443 -5.35 22.38 4.37
C ASP A 443 -4.92 20.92 4.55
N TYR A 444 -3.72 20.72 5.09
CA TYR A 444 -3.20 19.43 5.53
C TYR A 444 -2.99 19.42 7.06
N LEU A 445 -3.85 18.70 7.78
CA LEU A 445 -3.76 18.55 9.24
C LEU A 445 -3.53 17.10 9.62
N GLU A 446 -2.47 16.85 10.39
CA GLU A 446 -2.10 15.49 10.76
C GLU A 446 -1.69 15.37 12.24
N ASN A 447 -2.35 14.45 12.95
CA ASN A 447 -1.89 13.95 14.24
C ASN A 447 -1.01 12.69 14.05
N GLN A 448 0.23 12.75 14.53
CA GLN A 448 1.19 11.64 14.66
C GLN A 448 1.48 11.30 16.13
N GLY A 449 0.80 11.98 17.06
CA GLY A 449 1.00 11.90 18.51
C GLY A 449 0.52 10.61 19.15
N SER A 450 1.11 10.24 20.28
CA SER A 450 0.68 9.06 21.06
C SER A 450 -0.33 9.45 22.14
N ALA A 451 -1.21 8.53 22.52
CA ALA A 451 -2.19 8.74 23.60
C ALA A 451 -1.53 9.29 24.87
N ALA A 452 -2.06 10.39 25.39
CA ALA A 452 -1.78 10.79 26.76
C ALA A 452 -2.29 9.68 27.71
N SER A 453 -1.44 9.19 28.61
CA SER A 453 -1.82 8.13 29.55
C SER A 453 -3.08 8.52 30.33
N GLU A 454 -4.08 7.63 30.36
CA GLU A 454 -5.47 7.79 30.87
C GLU A 454 -5.66 8.24 32.35
N GLY A 455 -4.65 8.83 32.99
CA GLY A 455 -4.66 9.16 34.42
C GLY A 455 -4.92 10.62 34.78
N ASP A 456 -4.66 11.57 33.88
CA ASP A 456 -4.74 13.00 34.21
C ASP A 456 -5.68 13.74 33.25
N ALA A 457 -6.71 14.36 33.84
CA ALA A 457 -7.82 15.03 33.18
C ALA A 457 -7.39 16.29 32.39
N ALA A 458 -6.80 16.11 31.21
CA ALA A 458 -6.64 17.15 30.20
C ALA A 458 -7.65 16.92 29.07
N ARG A 459 -8.93 17.14 29.38
CA ARG A 459 -9.95 17.42 28.34
C ARG A 459 -9.54 18.71 27.61
N VAL A 460 -9.66 18.75 26.28
CA VAL A 460 -9.52 19.97 25.47
C VAL A 460 -10.19 21.15 26.18
N LEU A 461 -9.42 22.21 26.42
CA LEU A 461 -9.73 23.25 27.41
C LEU A 461 -10.17 24.54 26.71
N THR A 462 -11.07 24.44 25.73
CA THR A 462 -11.90 25.56 25.23
C THR A 462 -13.23 25.05 24.64
N THR A 463 -14.17 25.97 24.41
CA THR A 463 -15.62 25.83 24.54
C THR A 463 -16.33 24.79 23.66
N GLY A 464 -17.06 23.87 24.28
CA GLY A 464 -18.31 23.32 23.73
C GLY A 464 -18.20 22.12 22.78
N ALA A 465 -17.27 22.11 21.83
CA ALA A 465 -17.21 21.10 20.77
C ALA A 465 -16.23 19.93 21.03
N GLY A 466 -15.11 20.13 21.74
CA GLY A 466 -14.07 19.10 21.95
C GLY A 466 -14.06 18.39 23.33
N ALA A 467 -15.13 18.50 24.12
CA ALA A 467 -15.12 18.07 25.53
C ALA A 467 -15.06 16.53 25.70
N GLY A 468 -13.86 15.96 25.80
CA GLY A 468 -13.66 14.51 26.02
C GLY A 468 -12.54 13.88 25.19
N TYR A 469 -12.01 14.61 24.21
CA TYR A 469 -10.95 14.16 23.30
C TYR A 469 -9.56 14.61 23.76
N THR A 470 -8.50 14.00 23.22
CA THR A 470 -7.12 14.41 23.47
C THR A 470 -6.65 15.43 22.43
N ILE A 471 -7.08 15.23 21.18
CA ILE A 471 -6.75 16.05 20.02
C ILE A 471 -8.04 16.50 19.33
N LEU A 472 -8.10 17.77 18.91
CA LEU A 472 -9.09 18.30 17.98
C LEU A 472 -8.37 18.69 16.68
N ILE A 473 -8.90 18.20 15.56
CA ILE A 473 -8.56 18.62 14.20
C ILE A 473 -9.83 19.23 13.61
N ASP A 474 -9.76 20.47 13.15
CA ASP A 474 -10.85 21.22 12.53
C ASP A 474 -10.32 21.77 11.20
N GLY A 475 -10.83 21.27 10.08
CA GLY A 475 -10.43 21.68 8.73
C GLY A 475 -10.83 23.12 8.47
N GLY A 476 -12.13 23.37 8.38
CA GLY A 476 -12.67 24.71 8.18
C GLY A 476 -13.37 24.82 6.83
N ASP A 477 -13.28 25.97 6.18
CA ASP A 477 -13.85 26.12 4.83
C ASP A 477 -12.83 25.63 3.79
N GLY A 478 -12.99 24.51 3.10
CA GLY A 478 -12.00 24.05 2.11
C GLY A 478 -12.12 22.57 1.81
N ASN A 479 -11.33 22.07 0.85
CA ASN A 479 -11.23 20.63 0.63
C ASN A 479 -9.99 20.13 1.38
N ASP A 480 -10.17 19.65 2.60
CA ASP A 480 -9.08 19.40 3.52
C ASP A 480 -8.60 17.95 3.56
N TYR A 481 -7.34 17.75 3.91
CA TYR A 481 -6.78 16.45 4.26
C TYR A 481 -6.55 16.36 5.77
N LEU A 482 -7.39 15.58 6.45
CA LEU A 482 -7.42 15.48 7.90
C LEU A 482 -7.11 14.04 8.35
N ALA A 483 -6.03 13.83 9.09
CA ALA A 483 -5.60 12.49 9.45
C ALA A 483 -5.18 12.34 10.92
N ASN A 484 -5.69 11.28 11.56
CA ASN A 484 -5.14 10.74 12.79
C ASN A 484 -4.28 9.50 12.50
N ASN A 485 -2.98 9.70 12.31
CA ASN A 485 -1.97 8.62 12.24
C ASN A 485 -1.37 8.30 13.62
N GLY A 486 -1.92 8.89 14.69
CA GLY A 486 -1.50 8.76 16.06
C GLY A 486 -2.29 7.70 16.84
N GLY A 487 -1.92 7.50 18.10
CA GLY A 487 -2.65 6.60 19.00
C GLY A 487 -3.63 7.32 19.92
N ALA A 488 -3.76 8.65 19.79
CA ALA A 488 -4.60 9.46 20.67
C ALA A 488 -6.04 9.51 20.15
N ARG A 489 -7.00 9.47 21.08
CA ARG A 489 -8.41 9.72 20.79
C ARG A 489 -8.60 11.12 20.22
N THR A 490 -9.05 11.19 18.97
CA THR A 490 -9.12 12.42 18.18
C THR A 490 -10.55 12.68 17.71
N ARG A 491 -10.95 13.95 17.75
CA ARG A 491 -12.15 14.43 17.05
C ARG A 491 -11.69 15.18 15.81
N ILE A 492 -12.19 14.78 14.64
CA ILE A 492 -11.90 15.40 13.35
C ILE A 492 -13.19 16.01 12.81
N LEU A 493 -13.13 17.27 12.43
CA LEU A 493 -14.20 18.05 11.79
C LEU A 493 -13.71 18.49 10.42
N GLY A 494 -14.37 18.10 9.33
CA GLY A 494 -14.12 18.63 7.99
C GLY A 494 -14.66 20.05 7.85
N GLN A 495 -15.95 20.22 8.15
CA GLN A 495 -16.75 21.44 8.02
C GLN A 495 -17.22 21.68 6.57
N ASP A 496 -16.95 22.84 5.96
CA ASP A 496 -17.51 23.18 4.65
C ASP A 496 -16.51 22.80 3.55
N GLY A 497 -16.82 21.84 2.70
CA GLY A 497 -16.02 21.44 1.53
C GLY A 497 -16.00 19.93 1.37
N SER A 498 -15.26 19.43 0.37
CA SER A 498 -15.16 17.98 0.10
C SER A 498 -13.87 17.44 0.69
N ASP A 499 -13.98 16.94 1.91
CA ASP A 499 -12.85 16.62 2.78
C ASP A 499 -12.44 15.16 2.67
N ARG A 500 -11.17 14.92 3.00
CA ARG A 500 -10.66 13.57 3.22
C ARG A 500 -10.28 13.37 4.67
N ILE A 501 -10.98 12.46 5.33
CA ILE A 501 -10.85 12.22 6.76
C ILE A 501 -10.38 10.79 7.01
N ILE A 502 -9.28 10.65 7.74
CA ILE A 502 -8.69 9.34 8.10
C ILE A 502 -8.63 9.21 9.62
N GLY A 503 -9.42 8.29 10.16
CA GLY A 503 -9.37 7.89 11.56
C GLY A 503 -8.17 7.02 11.89
N GLY A 504 -7.75 7.02 13.16
CA GLY A 504 -6.59 6.29 13.65
C GLY A 504 -6.91 5.28 14.74
N THR A 505 -7.98 5.50 15.50
CA THR A 505 -8.38 4.65 16.63
C THR A 505 -9.88 4.43 16.66
N GLU A 506 -10.32 3.28 17.20
CA GLU A 506 -11.73 2.96 17.41
C GLU A 506 -12.44 3.91 18.41
N GLU A 507 -11.75 4.86 19.03
CA GLU A 507 -12.31 5.87 19.92
C GLU A 507 -12.56 7.24 19.24
N ASP A 508 -12.12 7.39 17.99
CA ASP A 508 -12.18 8.64 17.26
C ASP A 508 -13.63 9.04 16.90
N GLU A 509 -13.86 10.33 16.68
CA GLU A 509 -15.10 10.89 16.15
C GLU A 509 -14.76 11.64 14.85
N LEU A 510 -15.34 11.21 13.74
CA LEU A 510 -15.09 11.75 12.40
C LEU A 510 -16.38 12.39 11.88
N LEU A 511 -16.35 13.69 11.59
CA LEU A 511 -17.49 14.45 11.11
C LEU A 511 -17.06 15.17 9.82
N GLY A 512 -17.63 14.78 8.68
CA GLY A 512 -17.39 15.37 7.35
C GLY A 512 -17.86 16.81 7.31
N GLY A 513 -19.17 17.02 7.29
CA GLY A 513 -19.77 18.35 7.34
C GLY A 513 -20.61 18.61 6.09
N ALA A 514 -20.24 19.57 5.28
CA ALA A 514 -20.97 19.97 4.09
C ALA A 514 -20.09 19.86 2.84
N GLY A 515 -20.37 18.88 1.98
CA GLY A 515 -19.67 18.62 0.73
C GLY A 515 -19.65 17.12 0.47
N ASN A 516 -18.80 16.64 -0.43
CA ASN A 516 -18.73 15.21 -0.70
C ASN A 516 -17.46 14.64 -0.05
N ASP A 517 -17.62 14.06 1.14
CA ASP A 517 -16.50 13.69 2.00
C ASP A 517 -16.05 12.24 1.79
N ASP A 518 -14.74 11.98 1.86
CA ASP A 518 -14.14 10.64 1.84
C ASP A 518 -13.62 10.31 3.25
N ILE A 519 -14.39 9.52 3.98
CA ILE A 519 -14.15 9.21 5.39
C ILE A 519 -13.74 7.75 5.57
N SER A 520 -12.58 7.51 6.16
CA SER A 520 -12.00 6.18 6.37
C SER A 520 -11.74 5.89 7.85
N ALA A 521 -12.21 4.74 8.33
CA ALA A 521 -12.11 4.28 9.72
C ALA A 521 -10.78 3.52 10.00
N PRO A 522 -10.36 3.32 11.27
CA PRO A 522 -11.19 3.09 12.45
C PRO A 522 -11.67 4.37 13.17
N ALA A 523 -12.90 4.33 13.71
CA ALA A 523 -13.51 5.38 14.54
C ALA A 523 -14.68 4.83 15.38
N ALA A 524 -15.06 5.50 16.48
CA ALA A 524 -16.26 5.18 17.26
C ALA A 524 -17.54 5.70 16.60
N HIS A 525 -17.45 6.87 15.96
CA HIS A 525 -18.57 7.57 15.37
C HIS A 525 -18.15 8.26 14.08
N ILE A 526 -18.99 8.12 13.04
CA ILE A 526 -18.83 8.74 11.72
C ILE A 526 -20.14 9.43 11.33
N GLU A 527 -20.04 10.62 10.77
CA GLU A 527 -21.12 11.37 10.12
C GLU A 527 -20.52 12.06 8.89
N GLY A 528 -21.00 11.76 7.69
CA GLY A 528 -20.66 12.43 6.44
C GLY A 528 -21.27 13.82 6.38
N GLY A 529 -22.56 13.94 6.69
CA GLY A 529 -23.27 15.21 6.81
C GLY A 529 -24.12 15.51 5.57
N THR A 530 -23.87 16.63 4.89
CA THR A 530 -24.62 17.02 3.69
C THR A 530 -23.80 16.84 2.43
N GLY A 531 -24.29 16.06 1.49
CA GLY A 531 -23.64 15.86 0.19
C GLY A 531 -23.80 14.42 -0.25
N ALA A 532 -22.83 13.93 -1.01
CA ALA A 532 -22.71 12.52 -1.38
C ALA A 532 -21.38 11.99 -0.84
N ASP A 533 -21.46 11.33 0.31
CA ASP A 533 -20.29 10.95 1.09
C ASP A 533 -19.86 9.50 0.81
N LEU A 534 -18.55 9.26 0.88
CA LEU A 534 -17.94 7.93 0.78
C LEU A 534 -17.39 7.54 2.15
N ILE A 535 -18.01 6.53 2.76
CA ILE A 535 -17.61 6.05 4.09
C ILE A 535 -17.02 4.65 3.95
N THR A 536 -15.75 4.51 4.30
CA THR A 536 -15.03 3.24 4.24
C THR A 536 -14.74 2.70 5.64
N VAL A 537 -15.24 1.50 5.92
CA VAL A 537 -15.14 0.86 7.23
C VAL A 537 -14.60 -0.56 7.09
N GLU A 538 -13.55 -0.85 7.87
CA GLU A 538 -13.12 -2.23 8.10
C GLU A 538 -13.83 -2.77 9.36
N LEU A 539 -14.61 -3.84 9.19
CA LEU A 539 -15.41 -4.43 10.25
C LEU A 539 -14.52 -5.27 11.18
N GLY A 540 -14.32 -4.78 12.40
CA GLY A 540 -13.68 -5.50 13.52
C GLY A 540 -14.61 -5.73 14.70
N ASP A 541 -14.06 -5.98 15.89
CA ASP A 541 -14.86 -6.25 17.11
C ASP A 541 -15.64 -5.02 17.63
N THR A 542 -15.31 -3.81 17.16
CA THR A 542 -15.95 -2.57 17.61
C THR A 542 -17.21 -2.19 16.83
N VAL A 543 -18.19 -1.67 17.57
CA VAL A 543 -19.43 -1.13 17.01
C VAL A 543 -19.17 0.31 16.55
N ILE A 544 -19.39 0.55 15.27
CA ILE A 544 -19.26 1.86 14.64
C ILE A 544 -20.67 2.39 14.40
N VAL A 545 -20.91 3.64 14.75
CA VAL A 545 -22.19 4.31 14.49
C VAL A 545 -22.00 5.31 13.36
N VAL A 546 -22.70 5.06 12.25
CA VAL A 546 -22.79 5.97 11.09
C VAL A 546 -24.19 6.60 11.10
N ASN A 547 -24.27 7.90 11.35
CA ASN A 547 -25.55 8.62 11.44
C ASN A 547 -25.63 9.74 10.41
N GLU A 548 -26.00 9.43 9.17
CA GLU A 548 -26.32 10.47 8.19
C GLU A 548 -27.72 11.06 8.45
N ASP A 549 -27.91 12.34 8.11
CA ASP A 549 -29.24 12.98 8.08
C ASP A 549 -29.94 12.66 6.74
N PRO A 550 -30.95 11.77 6.73
CA PRO A 550 -31.62 11.34 5.50
C PRO A 550 -32.42 12.44 4.80
N ALA A 551 -32.58 13.63 5.42
CA ALA A 551 -33.25 14.77 4.80
C ALA A 551 -32.32 15.61 3.91
N THR A 552 -31.01 15.52 4.11
CA THR A 552 -30.00 16.35 3.43
C THR A 552 -29.03 15.55 2.57
N SER A 553 -28.83 14.27 2.88
CA SER A 553 -27.92 13.42 2.11
C SER A 553 -28.62 12.77 0.92
N ARG A 554 -27.97 12.81 -0.24
CA ARG A 554 -28.44 12.10 -1.43
C ARG A 554 -27.21 11.48 -2.07
N GLU A 555 -27.17 10.15 -2.07
CA GLU A 555 -26.16 9.31 -2.74
C GLU A 555 -24.97 8.81 -1.89
N ASP A 556 -25.08 8.81 -0.56
CA ASP A 556 -24.03 8.29 0.32
C ASP A 556 -23.75 6.81 0.08
N THR A 557 -22.45 6.50 0.04
CA THR A 557 -21.91 5.17 -0.24
C THR A 557 -21.15 4.65 0.97
N LEU A 558 -21.54 3.48 1.47
CA LEU A 558 -20.86 2.77 2.54
C LEU A 558 -20.08 1.58 1.96
N ASN A 559 -18.76 1.60 2.10
CA ASN A 559 -17.88 0.48 1.79
C ASN A 559 -17.52 -0.27 3.07
N LEU A 560 -17.91 -1.54 3.15
CA LEU A 560 -17.60 -2.44 4.25
C LEU A 560 -16.60 -3.48 3.79
N PHE A 561 -15.51 -3.62 4.53
CA PHE A 561 -14.55 -4.69 4.37
C PHE A 561 -14.61 -5.60 5.59
N VAL A 562 -14.89 -6.89 5.42
CA VAL A 562 -14.94 -7.85 6.53
C VAL A 562 -13.55 -8.44 6.84
N THR A 563 -13.47 -9.52 7.63
CA THR A 563 -12.19 -10.12 8.02
C THR A 563 -11.71 -11.14 6.97
N PRO A 564 -10.41 -11.51 6.96
CA PRO A 564 -9.90 -12.56 6.07
C PRO A 564 -10.16 -14.00 6.57
N GLY A 565 -11.23 -14.26 7.33
CA GLY A 565 -11.64 -15.61 7.69
C GLY A 565 -13.16 -15.74 7.71
N ASP A 566 -13.66 -16.97 7.90
CA ASP A 566 -15.08 -17.31 7.82
C ASP A 566 -15.98 -16.36 8.64
N ASP A 567 -16.81 -15.59 7.96
CA ASP A 567 -17.68 -14.57 8.52
C ASP A 567 -19.18 -14.83 8.22
N GLU A 568 -20.05 -14.53 9.19
CA GLU A 568 -21.51 -14.55 9.04
C GLU A 568 -22.07 -13.12 9.02
N ILE A 569 -22.72 -12.75 7.91
CA ILE A 569 -23.23 -11.40 7.67
C ILE A 569 -24.73 -11.44 7.37
N GLU A 570 -25.52 -10.63 8.09
CA GLU A 570 -26.92 -10.37 7.74
C GLU A 570 -27.14 -8.88 7.49
N ILE A 571 -27.68 -8.54 6.33
CA ILE A 571 -28.09 -7.19 5.94
C ILE A 571 -29.61 -7.13 5.97
N ALA A 572 -30.17 -6.29 6.84
CA ALA A 572 -31.61 -6.19 7.04
C ALA A 572 -32.02 -4.80 7.50
N PRO A 573 -33.30 -4.41 7.40
CA PRO A 573 -33.80 -3.23 8.08
C PRO A 573 -33.76 -3.41 9.61
N ALA A 574 -33.44 -2.33 10.33
CA ALA A 574 -33.50 -2.29 11.79
C ALA A 574 -34.96 -2.29 12.30
N GLU A 575 -35.15 -2.46 13.62
CA GLU A 575 -36.48 -2.32 14.25
C GLU A 575 -37.05 -0.91 14.00
N GLY A 576 -38.00 -0.81 13.06
CA GLY A 576 -38.60 0.47 12.64
C GLY A 576 -38.58 0.72 11.14
N GLY A 577 -37.73 0.00 10.38
CA GLY A 577 -37.69 0.03 8.90
C GLY A 577 -36.73 1.07 8.31
N ASP A 578 -36.56 2.23 8.97
CA ASP A 578 -35.88 3.38 8.35
C ASP A 578 -34.34 3.32 8.36
N GLN A 579 -33.73 2.37 9.08
CA GLN A 579 -32.26 2.25 9.22
C GLN A 579 -31.78 0.91 8.67
N LEU A 580 -30.60 0.90 8.06
CA LEU A 580 -29.92 -0.34 7.65
C LEU A 580 -29.21 -0.96 8.85
N ARG A 581 -29.46 -2.24 9.09
CA ARG A 581 -28.73 -3.07 10.06
C ARG A 581 -27.83 -4.03 9.31
N VAL A 582 -26.54 -4.04 9.65
CA VAL A 582 -25.61 -5.10 9.27
C VAL A 582 -25.18 -5.84 10.53
N THR A 583 -25.64 -7.08 10.65
CA THR A 583 -25.21 -8.01 11.69
C THR A 583 -23.94 -8.71 11.20
N PHE A 584 -22.85 -8.61 11.95
CA PHE A 584 -21.58 -9.27 11.62
C PHE A 584 -21.15 -10.16 12.77
N ASN A 585 -21.01 -11.47 12.55
CA ASN A 585 -20.66 -12.45 13.57
C ASN A 585 -21.49 -12.30 14.86
N GLY A 586 -22.78 -11.99 14.69
CA GLY A 586 -23.76 -11.80 15.76
C GLY A 586 -23.73 -10.43 16.48
N GLN A 587 -23.04 -9.44 15.94
CA GLN A 587 -23.06 -8.05 16.44
C GLN A 587 -23.73 -7.11 15.44
N ASP A 588 -24.78 -6.42 15.89
CA ASP A 588 -25.52 -5.45 15.07
C ASP A 588 -24.76 -4.13 14.94
N ARG A 589 -24.68 -3.62 13.71
CA ARG A 589 -24.25 -2.26 13.38
C ARG A 589 -25.36 -1.56 12.62
N LEU A 590 -25.63 -0.31 12.98
CA LEU A 590 -26.74 0.48 12.44
C LEU A 590 -26.17 1.62 11.59
N PHE A 591 -26.76 1.81 10.42
CA PHE A 591 -26.39 2.84 9.44
C PHE A 591 -27.64 3.59 8.99
N ASN A 592 -27.54 4.92 8.95
CA ASN A 592 -28.62 5.81 8.49
C ASN A 592 -28.21 6.53 7.22
N GLY A 593 -29.20 6.89 6.39
CA GLY A 593 -29.01 7.73 5.18
C GLY A 593 -28.15 7.12 4.08
N ILE A 594 -27.70 5.87 4.24
CA ILE A 594 -26.95 5.15 3.20
C ILE A 594 -27.87 4.79 2.04
N THR A 595 -27.44 5.11 0.83
CA THR A 595 -28.15 4.77 -0.40
C THR A 595 -27.47 3.66 -1.20
N ARG A 596 -26.13 3.59 -1.13
CA ARG A 596 -25.33 2.55 -1.77
C ARG A 596 -24.50 1.80 -0.75
N LEU A 597 -24.58 0.48 -0.76
CA LEU A 597 -23.76 -0.39 0.07
C LEU A 597 -22.80 -1.19 -0.82
N SER A 598 -21.52 -1.23 -0.44
CA SER A 598 -20.55 -2.18 -1.00
C SER A 598 -20.02 -3.02 0.15
N LEU A 599 -20.09 -4.34 0.05
CA LEU A 599 -19.54 -5.28 1.02
C LEU A 599 -18.54 -6.18 0.31
N ASP A 600 -17.30 -6.16 0.80
CA ASP A 600 -16.23 -7.05 0.38
C ASP A 600 -16.01 -8.10 1.46
N ALA A 601 -16.36 -9.36 1.14
CA ALA A 601 -16.22 -10.52 2.01
C ALA A 601 -14.74 -10.91 2.27
N ARG A 602 -13.80 -10.35 1.51
CA ARG A 602 -12.36 -10.63 1.60
C ARG A 602 -12.04 -12.11 1.43
N GLY A 603 -11.94 -12.92 2.45
CA GLY A 603 -11.73 -14.34 2.16
C GLY A 603 -11.88 -15.20 3.36
N GLY A 604 -12.09 -16.49 3.15
CA GLY A 604 -12.76 -17.31 4.16
C GLY A 604 -13.99 -17.95 3.52
N SER A 605 -14.70 -18.81 4.25
CA SER A 605 -16.00 -19.31 3.79
C SER A 605 -17.09 -18.45 4.41
N ASP A 606 -17.56 -17.47 3.65
CA ASP A 606 -18.43 -16.40 4.12
C ASP A 606 -19.91 -16.68 3.79
N ASP A 607 -20.81 -16.29 4.69
CA ASP A 607 -22.27 -16.43 4.52
C ASP A 607 -22.95 -15.07 4.66
N VAL A 608 -23.43 -14.52 3.54
CA VAL A 608 -24.08 -13.23 3.43
C VAL A 608 -25.57 -13.41 3.15
N THR A 609 -26.42 -13.01 4.09
CA THR A 609 -27.88 -12.96 3.90
C THR A 609 -28.37 -11.53 3.78
N LEU A 610 -29.03 -11.21 2.67
CA LEU A 610 -29.73 -9.94 2.42
C LEU A 610 -31.24 -10.15 2.53
N ARG A 611 -31.86 -9.53 3.54
CA ARG A 611 -33.33 -9.46 3.71
C ARG A 611 -33.92 -8.31 2.89
N ASP A 612 -35.25 -8.14 2.89
CA ASP A 612 -35.90 -6.98 2.26
C ASP A 612 -35.48 -5.65 2.91
N VAL A 613 -34.67 -4.85 2.18
CA VAL A 613 -34.18 -3.53 2.61
C VAL A 613 -34.92 -2.35 1.97
N ASP A 614 -36.05 -2.56 1.28
CA ASP A 614 -36.80 -1.49 0.61
C ASP A 614 -37.14 -0.29 1.51
N THR A 615 -37.30 -0.53 2.81
CA THR A 615 -37.64 0.51 3.79
C THR A 615 -36.46 1.39 4.23
N THR A 616 -35.22 0.99 3.95
CA THR A 616 -34.01 1.68 4.46
C THR A 616 -33.52 2.79 3.55
N GLY A 617 -34.06 2.92 2.33
CA GLY A 617 -33.62 3.90 1.33
C GLY A 617 -32.44 3.47 0.45
N ILE A 618 -32.00 2.20 0.56
CA ILE A 618 -30.95 1.62 -0.28
C ILE A 618 -31.47 1.42 -1.72
N ASP A 619 -30.70 1.86 -2.72
CA ASP A 619 -30.99 1.65 -4.14
C ASP A 619 -30.04 0.66 -4.82
N HIS A 620 -28.82 0.52 -4.28
CA HIS A 620 -27.76 -0.29 -4.86
C HIS A 620 -26.93 -0.99 -3.80
N ILE A 621 -26.69 -2.28 -4.01
CA ILE A 621 -25.83 -3.11 -3.17
C ILE A 621 -24.81 -3.79 -4.07
N THR A 622 -23.55 -3.78 -3.69
CA THR A 622 -22.51 -4.63 -4.27
C THR A 622 -22.02 -5.59 -3.19
N LEU A 623 -22.03 -6.88 -3.49
CA LEU A 623 -21.51 -7.94 -2.65
C LEU A 623 -20.39 -8.65 -3.41
N SER A 624 -19.20 -8.75 -2.82
CA SER A 624 -18.16 -9.64 -3.33
C SER A 624 -18.20 -10.95 -2.56
N PHE A 625 -18.06 -12.08 -3.26
CA PHE A 625 -17.81 -13.38 -2.64
C PHE A 625 -16.48 -13.40 -1.88
N GLY A 626 -15.54 -12.54 -2.26
CA GLY A 626 -14.25 -12.42 -1.59
C GLY A 626 -13.11 -12.84 -2.51
N LYS A 627 -11.95 -12.22 -2.28
CA LYS A 627 -10.66 -12.64 -2.80
C LYS A 627 -9.56 -12.48 -1.76
N ARG A 628 -8.57 -13.36 -1.80
CA ARG A 628 -7.38 -13.26 -0.95
C ARG A 628 -6.49 -12.10 -1.38
N VAL A 629 -6.51 -11.03 -0.59
CA VAL A 629 -5.67 -9.85 -0.80
C VAL A 629 -4.30 -10.00 -0.09
N THR A 630 -3.21 -9.87 -0.84
CA THR A 630 -1.83 -9.87 -0.30
C THR A 630 -1.10 -8.57 -0.61
N VAL A 631 -0.52 -7.92 0.40
CA VAL A 631 0.32 -6.72 0.19
C VAL A 631 1.72 -7.12 -0.31
N ASN A 632 2.04 -6.76 -1.55
CA ASN A 632 3.34 -6.94 -2.17
C ASN A 632 4.11 -5.61 -2.30
N GLY A 633 4.56 -5.11 -1.15
CA GLY A 633 5.31 -3.85 -1.04
C GLY A 633 4.40 -2.61 -1.10
N SER A 634 4.97 -1.48 -1.48
CA SER A 634 4.27 -0.20 -1.58
C SER A 634 4.51 0.43 -2.95
N ARG A 635 3.48 0.96 -3.59
CA ARG A 635 3.58 1.78 -4.80
C ARG A 635 3.41 3.25 -4.46
N LEU A 636 3.88 4.14 -5.32
CA LEU A 636 3.58 5.57 -5.23
C LEU A 636 2.36 5.81 -6.11
N GLU A 637 1.26 6.18 -5.49
CA GLU A 637 0.04 6.64 -6.15
C GLU A 637 0.03 8.17 -6.15
N VAL A 638 -0.62 8.75 -7.16
CA VAL A 638 -0.74 10.20 -7.27
C VAL A 638 -2.12 10.57 -6.73
N GLU A 639 -2.11 11.05 -5.49
CA GLU A 639 -3.02 12.01 -4.86
C GLU A 639 -3.56 13.14 -5.74
N ASP A 640 -4.85 13.42 -5.86
CA ASP A 640 -5.31 14.80 -6.14
C ASP A 640 -5.90 15.33 -4.83
N LEU A 641 -5.37 16.43 -4.31
CA LEU A 641 -5.86 17.05 -3.06
C LEU A 641 -7.15 17.85 -3.28
N ASP A 642 -7.39 18.37 -4.49
CA ASP A 642 -8.52 19.25 -4.80
C ASP A 642 -9.81 18.50 -5.23
N GLY A 643 -9.75 17.17 -5.36
CA GLY A 643 -10.84 16.35 -5.89
C GLY A 643 -11.13 16.56 -7.39
N ASP A 644 -10.46 17.49 -8.07
CA ASP A 644 -10.62 17.78 -9.50
C ASP A 644 -9.51 17.12 -10.32
N ARG A 645 -9.82 15.92 -10.84
CA ARG A 645 -8.92 15.15 -11.74
C ARG A 645 -8.54 15.90 -13.04
N SER A 646 -9.11 17.08 -13.31
CA SER A 646 -8.85 17.91 -14.48
C SER A 646 -7.61 18.81 -14.34
N THR A 647 -7.23 19.22 -13.14
CA THR A 647 -6.04 20.04 -12.86
C THR A 647 -4.85 19.18 -12.46
N THR A 648 -3.63 19.69 -12.66
CA THR A 648 -2.38 18.94 -12.41
C THR A 648 -1.48 19.61 -11.37
N ASP A 649 -1.93 20.71 -10.76
CA ASP A 649 -1.10 21.48 -9.82
C ASP A 649 -1.09 20.85 -8.42
N ASP A 650 -2.16 20.19 -7.97
CA ASP A 650 -2.33 19.77 -6.56
C ASP A 650 -2.13 18.27 -6.32
N ARG A 651 -1.23 17.68 -7.12
CA ARG A 651 -0.99 16.23 -7.14
C ARG A 651 0.11 15.75 -6.20
N VAL A 652 -0.26 15.22 -5.03
CA VAL A 652 0.70 14.64 -4.06
C VAL A 652 0.99 13.17 -4.34
N LYS A 653 2.24 12.73 -4.16
CA LYS A 653 2.60 11.31 -4.32
C LYS A 653 2.53 10.58 -2.99
N VAL A 654 1.44 9.85 -2.76
CA VAL A 654 1.21 9.06 -1.56
C VAL A 654 1.75 7.65 -1.76
N ARG A 655 2.42 7.12 -0.73
CA ARG A 655 2.90 5.73 -0.74
C ARG A 655 1.78 4.82 -0.26
N VAL A 656 1.13 4.14 -1.20
CA VAL A 656 0.06 3.19 -0.89
C VAL A 656 0.58 1.75 -0.91
N PRO A 657 0.00 0.82 -0.14
CA PRO A 657 0.27 -0.60 -0.28
C PRO A 657 -0.01 -1.08 -1.71
N ASN A 658 0.81 -1.98 -2.22
CA ASN A 658 0.60 -2.59 -3.52
C ASN A 658 -0.06 -3.95 -3.32
N PHE A 659 -1.38 -4.03 -3.53
CA PHE A 659 -2.15 -5.25 -3.33
C PHE A 659 -2.03 -6.19 -4.53
N VAL A 660 -2.00 -7.50 -4.27
CA VAL A 660 -2.16 -8.57 -5.25
C VAL A 660 -3.36 -9.39 -4.79
N ILE A 661 -4.34 -9.53 -5.67
CA ILE A 661 -5.61 -10.20 -5.41
C ILE A 661 -5.54 -11.59 -6.05
N PHE A 662 -5.94 -12.62 -5.31
CA PHE A 662 -6.01 -14.01 -5.76
C PHE A 662 -7.36 -14.61 -5.35
N ASP A 663 -7.81 -15.63 -6.07
CA ASP A 663 -8.86 -16.51 -5.57
C ASP A 663 -8.42 -17.14 -4.23
N ASP A 664 -9.36 -17.34 -3.32
CA ASP A 664 -9.06 -17.69 -1.92
C ASP A 664 -9.27 -19.18 -1.60
N ASP A 665 -9.70 -19.97 -2.58
CA ASP A 665 -9.99 -21.40 -2.54
C ASP A 665 -11.06 -21.78 -1.48
N ALA A 666 -11.98 -20.86 -1.14
CA ALA A 666 -13.06 -21.07 -0.17
C ALA A 666 -14.45 -20.97 -0.82
N ALA A 667 -15.46 -21.53 -0.18
CA ALA A 667 -16.82 -21.56 -0.72
C ALA A 667 -17.68 -20.51 -0.03
N ASP A 668 -18.13 -19.53 -0.79
CA ASP A 668 -18.90 -18.39 -0.28
C ASP A 668 -20.38 -18.48 -0.65
N ARG A 669 -21.23 -17.91 0.20
CA ARG A 669 -22.69 -17.99 0.03
C ARG A 669 -23.31 -16.62 0.13
N VAL A 670 -24.10 -16.28 -0.87
CA VAL A 670 -24.94 -15.09 -0.85
C VAL A 670 -26.40 -15.54 -0.97
N ARG A 671 -27.24 -15.11 -0.04
CA ARG A 671 -28.68 -15.35 -0.06
C ARG A 671 -29.43 -14.02 -0.11
N ILE A 672 -30.28 -13.83 -1.11
CA ILE A 672 -31.11 -12.64 -1.28
C ILE A 672 -32.56 -13.07 -1.12
N GLU A 673 -33.28 -12.40 -0.23
CA GLU A 673 -34.68 -12.71 0.06
C GLU A 673 -35.62 -11.61 -0.40
N GLY A 674 -36.84 -12.03 -0.77
CA GLY A 674 -37.99 -11.20 -0.99
C GLY A 674 -38.61 -10.66 0.31
N ALA A 675 -39.84 -10.18 0.18
CA ALA A 675 -40.69 -9.76 1.26
C ALA A 675 -41.70 -10.85 1.57
N ASP A 676 -41.97 -11.05 2.86
CA ASP A 676 -43.11 -11.85 3.28
C ASP A 676 -44.44 -11.24 2.78
N ASP A 677 -45.33 -12.11 2.32
CA ASP A 677 -46.71 -11.82 1.91
C ASP A 677 -46.85 -10.84 0.71
N LEU A 678 -45.82 -10.69 -0.12
CA LEU A 678 -45.83 -9.80 -1.29
C LEU A 678 -45.33 -10.53 -2.54
N ASP A 679 -45.99 -10.29 -3.68
CA ASP A 679 -45.48 -10.73 -4.97
C ASP A 679 -44.19 -9.95 -5.29
N ASP A 680 -43.08 -10.66 -5.46
CA ASP A 680 -41.77 -10.15 -5.80
C ASP A 680 -41.35 -10.54 -7.21
N GLN A 681 -40.54 -9.68 -7.84
CA GLN A 681 -39.91 -9.99 -9.10
C GLN A 681 -38.40 -9.82 -9.01
N PHE A 682 -37.69 -10.92 -9.21
CA PHE A 682 -36.24 -10.98 -9.34
C PHE A 682 -35.84 -11.23 -10.79
N VAL A 683 -35.00 -10.35 -11.34
CA VAL A 683 -34.38 -10.54 -12.65
C VAL A 683 -32.88 -10.60 -12.47
N LEU A 684 -32.29 -11.75 -12.79
CA LEU A 684 -30.86 -11.98 -12.73
C LEU A 684 -30.24 -11.85 -14.12
N ALA A 685 -29.09 -11.20 -14.20
CA ALA A 685 -28.33 -11.06 -15.45
C ALA A 685 -26.83 -10.97 -15.20
N SER A 686 -26.01 -11.48 -16.13
CA SER A 686 -24.56 -11.30 -16.06
C SER A 686 -24.15 -9.88 -16.47
N THR A 687 -23.27 -9.27 -15.67
CA THR A 687 -22.76 -7.90 -15.86
C THR A 687 -21.25 -7.84 -15.59
N GLY A 688 -20.65 -6.64 -15.70
CA GLY A 688 -19.24 -6.45 -15.35
C GLY A 688 -18.25 -7.15 -16.29
N GLU A 689 -18.40 -6.96 -17.60
CA GLU A 689 -17.50 -7.52 -18.61
C GLU A 689 -16.05 -7.01 -18.43
N ASP A 690 -15.11 -7.95 -18.31
CA ASP A 690 -13.68 -7.65 -18.17
C ASP A 690 -13.02 -7.32 -19.53
N ARG A 691 -11.68 -7.26 -19.58
CA ARG A 691 -10.97 -6.97 -20.85
C ARG A 691 -10.98 -8.12 -21.86
N ASN A 692 -11.27 -9.33 -21.42
CA ASN A 692 -11.33 -10.53 -22.25
C ASN A 692 -12.76 -10.79 -22.78
N GLY A 693 -13.75 -10.10 -22.23
CA GLY A 693 -15.16 -10.29 -22.56
C GLY A 693 -15.89 -11.20 -21.58
N ASP A 694 -15.24 -11.54 -20.46
CA ASP A 694 -15.78 -12.44 -19.45
C ASP A 694 -16.60 -11.63 -18.44
N TYR A 695 -17.84 -12.05 -18.16
CA TYR A 695 -18.66 -11.44 -17.12
C TYR A 695 -18.15 -11.82 -15.73
N THR A 696 -18.02 -10.82 -14.86
CA THR A 696 -17.45 -10.98 -13.50
C THR A 696 -18.47 -10.77 -12.38
N GLN A 697 -19.72 -10.47 -12.74
CA GLN A 697 -20.79 -10.15 -11.80
C GLN A 697 -22.14 -10.72 -12.26
N ILE A 698 -23.01 -11.03 -11.31
CA ILE A 698 -24.44 -11.30 -11.50
C ILE A 698 -25.21 -10.14 -10.86
N SER A 699 -25.96 -9.39 -11.66
CA SER A 699 -26.92 -8.41 -11.17
C SER A 699 -28.24 -9.09 -10.84
N VAL A 700 -28.76 -8.87 -9.64
CA VAL A 700 -30.10 -9.27 -9.19
C VAL A 700 -30.92 -8.00 -9.00
N GLU A 701 -31.85 -7.73 -9.93
CA GLU A 701 -32.79 -6.62 -9.81
C GLU A 701 -34.06 -7.11 -9.10
N ARG A 702 -34.37 -6.53 -7.94
CA ARG A 702 -35.66 -6.75 -7.27
C ARG A 702 -36.63 -5.63 -7.58
N ALA A 703 -37.83 -6.00 -8.00
CA ALA A 703 -38.91 -5.09 -8.32
C ALA A 703 -40.24 -5.60 -7.77
N ARG A 704 -41.16 -4.68 -7.49
CA ARG A 704 -42.54 -5.01 -7.15
C ARG A 704 -43.46 -4.86 -8.36
N PRO A 705 -44.35 -5.82 -8.65
CA PRO A 705 -45.34 -5.70 -9.72
C PRO A 705 -46.41 -4.66 -9.32
N ILE A 706 -46.52 -3.57 -10.07
CA ILE A 706 -47.58 -2.56 -9.88
C ILE A 706 -48.88 -3.04 -10.55
N ASN A 707 -48.74 -3.74 -11.67
CA ASN A 707 -49.80 -4.41 -12.42
C ASN A 707 -49.15 -5.43 -13.38
N SER A 708 -49.95 -6.13 -14.18
CA SER A 708 -49.51 -7.18 -15.11
C SER A 708 -48.51 -6.76 -16.21
N VAL A 709 -48.07 -5.50 -16.26
CA VAL A 709 -47.18 -4.96 -17.31
C VAL A 709 -46.11 -3.99 -16.78
N THR A 710 -46.23 -3.43 -15.58
CA THR A 710 -45.27 -2.43 -15.05
C THR A 710 -44.79 -2.81 -13.66
N ASN A 711 -43.47 -2.76 -13.47
CA ASN A 711 -42.81 -3.03 -12.20
C ASN A 711 -42.18 -1.76 -11.65
N GLU A 712 -42.19 -1.61 -10.33
CA GLU A 712 -41.43 -0.62 -9.59
C GLU A 712 -40.11 -1.26 -9.16
N ARG A 713 -38.99 -0.82 -9.73
CA ARG A 713 -37.67 -1.26 -9.28
C ARG A 713 -37.42 -0.73 -7.87
N LEU A 714 -37.05 -1.61 -6.94
CA LEU A 714 -36.74 -1.26 -5.57
C LEU A 714 -35.24 -1.00 -5.43
N TYR A 715 -34.44 -2.05 -5.61
CA TYR A 715 -32.98 -1.99 -5.55
C TYR A 715 -32.34 -3.01 -6.48
N THR A 716 -31.05 -2.82 -6.75
CA THR A 716 -30.23 -3.76 -7.50
C THR A 716 -29.09 -4.26 -6.63
N VAL A 717 -28.88 -5.58 -6.63
CA VAL A 717 -27.74 -6.22 -5.98
C VAL A 717 -26.78 -6.69 -7.06
N LEU A 718 -25.52 -6.29 -7.02
CA LEU A 718 -24.46 -6.84 -7.85
C LEU A 718 -23.67 -7.82 -7.00
N VAL A 719 -23.65 -9.08 -7.39
CA VAL A 719 -22.84 -10.12 -6.74
C VAL A 719 -21.66 -10.42 -7.65
N GLY A 720 -20.44 -10.25 -7.16
CA GLY A 720 -19.24 -10.31 -7.99
C GLY A 720 -18.12 -11.15 -7.39
N GLU A 721 -17.08 -11.33 -8.19
CA GLU A 721 -15.83 -12.00 -7.82
C GLU A 721 -15.98 -13.49 -7.43
N GLY A 722 -17.09 -14.14 -7.78
CA GLY A 722 -17.28 -15.57 -7.49
C GLY A 722 -16.46 -16.47 -8.40
N VAL A 723 -16.10 -17.65 -7.89
CA VAL A 723 -15.56 -18.78 -8.66
C VAL A 723 -16.34 -20.04 -8.31
N ARG A 724 -17.16 -20.50 -9.25
CA ARG A 724 -17.99 -21.70 -9.07
C ARG A 724 -17.21 -22.97 -8.70
N GLU A 725 -15.96 -23.11 -9.16
CA GLU A 725 -15.10 -24.25 -8.79
C GLU A 725 -14.69 -24.27 -7.31
N GLU A 726 -14.69 -23.11 -6.63
CA GLU A 726 -14.40 -23.00 -5.19
C GLU A 726 -15.61 -23.42 -4.34
N GLY A 727 -16.81 -23.34 -4.91
CA GLY A 727 -18.07 -23.73 -4.30
C GLY A 727 -19.03 -22.58 -4.04
N ASP A 728 -18.75 -21.41 -4.62
CA ASP A 728 -19.56 -20.20 -4.45
C ASP A 728 -20.99 -20.39 -4.93
N ALA A 729 -21.93 -19.88 -4.14
CA ALA A 729 -23.35 -20.06 -4.40
C ALA A 729 -24.16 -18.79 -4.15
N LEU A 730 -25.07 -18.49 -5.09
CA LEU A 730 -26.07 -17.44 -4.96
C LEU A 730 -27.46 -18.07 -4.84
N THR A 731 -28.14 -17.80 -3.72
CA THR A 731 -29.53 -18.17 -3.49
C THR A 731 -30.44 -16.96 -3.62
N VAL A 732 -31.51 -17.06 -4.40
CA VAL A 732 -32.59 -16.08 -4.45
C VAL A 732 -33.87 -16.74 -3.98
N ASP A 733 -34.52 -16.15 -2.98
CA ASP A 733 -35.69 -16.72 -2.31
C ASP A 733 -36.86 -15.73 -2.31
N GLY A 734 -37.99 -16.11 -2.93
CA GLY A 734 -39.21 -15.30 -3.01
C GLY A 734 -39.98 -15.21 -1.69
N LEU A 735 -39.85 -16.22 -0.82
CA LEU A 735 -40.58 -16.41 0.43
C LEU A 735 -42.08 -16.70 0.26
N GLN A 736 -42.95 -15.70 0.42
CA GLN A 736 -44.41 -15.86 0.38
C GLN A 736 -44.97 -14.85 -0.61
N GLY A 737 -45.70 -15.26 -1.64
CA GLY A 737 -46.11 -14.36 -2.70
C GLY A 737 -46.41 -15.12 -3.98
N ASN A 738 -46.78 -14.46 -5.07
CA ASN A 738 -46.71 -15.08 -6.40
C ASN A 738 -45.50 -14.47 -7.10
N ASP A 739 -44.36 -15.13 -6.94
CA ASP A 739 -43.06 -14.57 -7.22
C ASP A 739 -42.59 -14.93 -8.63
N VAL A 740 -41.78 -14.05 -9.21
CA VAL A 740 -41.14 -14.28 -10.51
C VAL A 740 -39.64 -14.18 -10.33
N ILE A 741 -38.94 -15.31 -10.46
CA ILE A 741 -37.48 -15.37 -10.42
C ILE A 741 -36.98 -15.78 -11.80
N ASN A 742 -36.25 -14.88 -12.46
CA ASN A 742 -35.80 -15.10 -13.83
C ASN A 742 -34.29 -14.93 -13.99
N ALA A 743 -33.59 -16.03 -14.21
CA ALA A 743 -32.15 -16.11 -14.41
C ALA A 743 -31.72 -16.42 -15.86
N ALA A 744 -32.63 -16.37 -16.83
CA ALA A 744 -32.30 -16.67 -18.23
C ALA A 744 -31.25 -15.76 -18.88
N ALA A 745 -30.93 -14.62 -18.25
CA ALA A 745 -29.91 -13.67 -18.71
C ALA A 745 -28.58 -13.79 -17.92
N VAL A 746 -28.46 -14.77 -17.03
CA VAL A 746 -27.18 -15.14 -16.40
C VAL A 746 -26.41 -16.00 -17.40
N GLY A 747 -25.18 -15.60 -17.73
CA GLY A 747 -24.39 -16.16 -18.82
C GLY A 747 -24.76 -15.64 -20.21
N ASP A 748 -24.07 -16.13 -21.25
CA ASP A 748 -24.47 -15.89 -22.64
C ASP A 748 -25.43 -17.01 -23.11
N PRO A 749 -26.75 -16.76 -23.21
CA PRO A 749 -27.72 -17.77 -23.63
C PRO A 749 -27.53 -18.28 -25.07
N TYR A 750 -26.61 -17.68 -25.84
CA TYR A 750 -26.29 -18.07 -27.21
C TYR A 750 -24.78 -18.26 -27.49
N GLY A 751 -23.92 -18.27 -26.46
CA GLY A 751 -22.45 -18.20 -26.59
C GLY A 751 -21.64 -19.17 -25.73
N ASP A 752 -20.39 -18.77 -25.40
CA ASP A 752 -19.37 -19.59 -24.75
C ASP A 752 -19.86 -20.15 -23.39
N PRO A 753 -19.97 -21.49 -23.21
CA PRO A 753 -20.59 -22.11 -22.03
C PRO A 753 -19.85 -21.90 -20.70
N GLY A 754 -18.79 -21.09 -20.66
CA GLY A 754 -18.13 -20.67 -19.41
C GLY A 754 -18.22 -19.16 -19.13
N ASN A 755 -18.82 -18.36 -20.01
CA ASN A 755 -18.87 -16.90 -19.83
C ASN A 755 -20.02 -16.53 -18.87
N GLY A 756 -19.69 -15.99 -17.70
CA GLY A 756 -20.65 -15.55 -16.68
C GLY A 756 -21.06 -16.62 -15.66
N ASP A 757 -20.43 -17.79 -15.68
CA ASP A 757 -20.64 -18.87 -14.71
C ASP A 757 -19.77 -18.67 -13.44
N ILE A 758 -20.13 -17.67 -12.62
CA ILE A 758 -19.31 -17.27 -11.46
C ILE A 758 -19.75 -17.94 -10.14
N ALA A 759 -20.97 -18.47 -10.05
CA ALA A 759 -21.51 -19.09 -8.84
C ALA A 759 -22.63 -20.09 -9.19
N ALA A 760 -22.81 -21.12 -8.35
CA ALA A 760 -23.95 -22.02 -8.45
C ALA A 760 -25.25 -21.30 -8.03
N LEU A 761 -26.33 -21.41 -8.80
CA LEU A 761 -27.59 -20.75 -8.48
C LEU A 761 -28.57 -21.70 -7.78
N THR A 762 -29.27 -21.15 -6.79
CA THR A 762 -30.43 -21.77 -6.15
C THR A 762 -31.58 -20.78 -6.16
N LEU A 763 -32.65 -21.10 -6.87
CA LEU A 763 -33.84 -20.25 -6.99
C LEU A 763 -34.98 -20.93 -6.23
N ILE A 764 -35.57 -20.22 -5.26
CA ILE A 764 -36.62 -20.72 -4.37
C ILE A 764 -37.85 -19.82 -4.54
N GLY A 765 -38.97 -20.37 -5.03
CA GLY A 765 -40.24 -19.66 -5.17
C GLY A 765 -40.85 -19.38 -3.81
N GLY A 766 -41.21 -20.45 -3.10
CA GLY A 766 -41.73 -20.38 -1.73
C GLY A 766 -43.20 -20.77 -1.67
N ASP A 767 -43.98 -20.15 -0.78
CA ASP A 767 -45.44 -20.37 -0.76
C ASP A 767 -46.09 -19.44 -1.81
N GLY A 768 -46.73 -19.98 -2.84
CA GLY A 768 -47.06 -19.11 -3.97
C GLY A 768 -47.76 -19.67 -5.19
N HIS A 769 -47.78 -18.89 -6.26
CA HIS A 769 -47.99 -19.38 -7.62
C HIS A 769 -46.86 -18.81 -8.45
N ASP A 770 -45.71 -19.46 -8.36
CA ASP A 770 -44.44 -18.86 -8.69
C ASP A 770 -44.04 -19.17 -10.13
N THR A 771 -43.19 -18.32 -10.68
CA THR A 771 -42.58 -18.52 -11.99
C THR A 771 -41.06 -18.50 -11.84
N LEU A 772 -40.46 -19.67 -11.99
CA LEU A 772 -39.01 -19.87 -11.91
C LEU A 772 -38.45 -20.12 -13.31
N VAL A 773 -37.48 -19.32 -13.72
CA VAL A 773 -36.74 -19.49 -14.96
C VAL A 773 -35.27 -19.61 -14.60
N GLY A 774 -34.71 -20.80 -14.76
CA GLY A 774 -33.29 -21.07 -14.57
C GLY A 774 -32.41 -20.35 -15.59
N SER A 775 -31.11 -20.43 -15.34
CA SER A 775 -30.02 -19.99 -16.20
C SER A 775 -29.70 -21.06 -17.26
N PRO A 776 -28.72 -20.80 -18.15
CA PRO A 776 -28.18 -21.82 -19.05
C PRO A 776 -27.20 -22.81 -18.41
N PHE A 777 -27.02 -22.79 -17.08
CA PHE A 777 -26.09 -23.64 -16.34
C PHE A 777 -26.84 -24.54 -15.34
N ASP A 778 -26.13 -25.50 -14.73
CA ASP A 778 -26.74 -26.42 -13.75
C ASP A 778 -27.30 -25.67 -12.53
N ASP A 779 -28.63 -25.62 -12.38
CA ASP A 779 -29.30 -24.88 -11.32
C ASP A 779 -30.04 -25.76 -10.33
N VAL A 780 -30.33 -25.21 -9.15
CA VAL A 780 -31.28 -25.79 -8.18
C VAL A 780 -32.54 -24.93 -8.18
N LEU A 781 -33.67 -25.52 -8.59
CA LEU A 781 -34.96 -24.85 -8.70
C LEU A 781 -35.93 -25.50 -7.71
N ASP A 782 -36.34 -24.74 -6.70
CA ASP A 782 -37.33 -25.16 -5.71
C ASP A 782 -38.59 -24.32 -5.90
N SER A 783 -39.65 -24.90 -6.46
CA SER A 783 -40.90 -24.16 -6.68
C SER A 783 -41.66 -23.88 -5.40
N GLY A 784 -41.40 -24.64 -4.33
CA GLY A 784 -42.13 -24.52 -3.08
C GLY A 784 -43.55 -25.07 -3.18
N ALA A 785 -44.53 -24.42 -2.56
CA ALA A 785 -45.90 -24.91 -2.49
C ALA A 785 -46.84 -24.04 -3.31
N GLY A 786 -47.70 -24.65 -4.14
CA GLY A 786 -48.71 -23.91 -4.88
C GLY A 786 -48.96 -24.45 -6.28
N ASN A 787 -49.05 -23.59 -7.29
CA ASN A 787 -49.23 -24.07 -8.67
C ASN A 787 -48.29 -23.27 -9.54
N ASP A 788 -47.13 -23.86 -9.77
CA ASP A 788 -45.95 -23.13 -10.18
C ASP A 788 -45.61 -23.42 -11.64
N ARG A 789 -44.78 -22.55 -12.19
CA ARG A 789 -44.32 -22.63 -13.58
C ARG A 789 -42.81 -22.59 -13.56
N VAL A 790 -42.18 -23.70 -13.94
CA VAL A 790 -40.73 -23.85 -13.83
C VAL A 790 -40.13 -24.20 -15.18
N THR A 791 -39.01 -23.57 -15.52
CA THR A 791 -38.16 -23.95 -16.65
C THR A 791 -36.71 -24.03 -16.20
N GLY A 792 -36.05 -25.14 -16.49
CA GLY A 792 -34.63 -25.35 -16.17
C GLY A 792 -33.73 -24.47 -17.02
N GLY A 793 -34.00 -24.44 -18.32
CA GLY A 793 -33.17 -23.76 -19.28
C GLY A 793 -32.24 -24.73 -19.99
N LEU A 794 -30.95 -24.40 -20.07
CA LEU A 794 -29.92 -25.34 -20.49
C LEU A 794 -29.14 -25.77 -19.23
N GLY A 795 -28.48 -26.93 -19.26
CA GLY A 795 -27.72 -27.41 -18.11
C GLY A 795 -28.40 -28.59 -17.43
N TYR A 796 -27.74 -29.18 -16.43
CA TYR A 796 -28.31 -30.27 -15.63
C TYR A 796 -28.94 -29.71 -14.35
N ASP A 797 -30.24 -29.47 -14.42
CA ASP A 797 -30.99 -28.83 -13.34
C ASP A 797 -31.56 -29.82 -12.33
N GLN A 798 -31.74 -29.35 -11.10
CA GLN A 798 -32.38 -30.10 -10.02
C GLN A 798 -33.67 -29.41 -9.60
N PHE A 799 -34.79 -30.10 -9.79
CA PHE A 799 -36.11 -29.60 -9.41
C PHE A 799 -36.56 -30.11 -8.04
N PHE A 800 -37.16 -29.25 -7.25
CA PHE A 800 -37.78 -29.53 -5.95
C PHE A 800 -39.15 -28.86 -5.89
N ASP A 801 -40.08 -29.50 -5.18
CA ASP A 801 -41.48 -29.09 -5.06
C ASP A 801 -42.02 -29.58 -3.70
N ASP A 802 -42.86 -28.77 -3.06
CA ASP A 802 -43.56 -29.07 -1.80
C ASP A 802 -45.09 -29.29 -2.01
N GLY A 803 -45.56 -29.25 -3.26
CA GLY A 803 -46.80 -29.83 -3.76
C GLY A 803 -47.70 -28.84 -4.51
N GLY A 804 -48.37 -29.33 -5.55
CA GLY A 804 -49.13 -28.43 -6.42
C GLY A 804 -49.88 -29.09 -7.57
N ASP A 805 -50.36 -28.26 -8.50
CA ASP A 805 -50.59 -28.68 -9.90
C ASP A 805 -49.60 -27.87 -10.77
N ASP A 806 -48.41 -28.40 -10.96
CA ASP A 806 -47.25 -27.65 -11.47
C ASP A 806 -47.05 -27.84 -12.97
N THR A 807 -46.36 -26.87 -13.59
CA THR A 807 -46.12 -26.85 -15.04
C THR A 807 -44.64 -26.73 -15.35
N LEU A 808 -44.06 -27.78 -15.94
CA LEU A 808 -42.77 -27.72 -16.60
C LEU A 808 -42.92 -26.96 -17.93
N ILE A 809 -42.09 -25.95 -18.16
CA ILE A 809 -42.03 -25.20 -19.41
C ILE A 809 -40.65 -25.43 -20.02
N GLU A 810 -40.58 -25.96 -21.24
CA GLU A 810 -39.29 -26.19 -21.90
C GLU A 810 -39.27 -25.57 -23.28
N ILE A 811 -38.28 -24.70 -23.51
CA ILE A 811 -38.12 -23.96 -24.77
C ILE A 811 -36.69 -24.13 -25.27
N GLN A 812 -36.45 -25.19 -26.03
CA GLN A 812 -35.12 -25.49 -26.57
C GLN A 812 -35.16 -25.70 -28.08
N ASP A 813 -34.08 -25.34 -28.76
CA ASP A 813 -33.89 -25.65 -30.19
C ASP A 813 -33.21 -27.01 -30.39
N ALA A 814 -33.80 -28.06 -29.80
CA ALA A 814 -33.30 -29.43 -29.79
C ALA A 814 -34.44 -30.45 -29.97
N ASP A 815 -34.10 -31.72 -30.23
CA ASP A 815 -35.09 -32.79 -30.13
C ASP A 815 -35.35 -33.07 -28.63
N LEU A 816 -36.63 -33.13 -28.26
CA LEU A 816 -37.08 -33.22 -26.87
C LEU A 816 -37.75 -34.56 -26.60
N ALA A 817 -37.55 -35.10 -25.40
CA ALA A 817 -38.20 -36.30 -24.91
C ALA A 817 -38.76 -36.04 -23.51
N LEU A 818 -40.05 -36.34 -23.30
CA LEU A 818 -40.69 -36.24 -22.00
C LEU A 818 -41.21 -37.60 -21.53
N PHE A 819 -40.79 -37.96 -20.33
CA PHE A 819 -41.17 -39.14 -19.57
C PHE A 819 -41.59 -38.72 -18.16
N ASP A 820 -42.17 -39.64 -17.40
CA ASP A 820 -42.75 -39.36 -16.07
C ASP A 820 -41.79 -38.58 -15.14
N ASP A 821 -40.57 -39.09 -14.96
CA ASP A 821 -39.53 -38.50 -14.10
C ASP A 821 -38.30 -38.04 -14.90
N THR A 822 -38.32 -38.12 -16.23
CA THR A 822 -37.13 -37.88 -17.04
C THR A 822 -37.45 -36.94 -18.20
N PHE A 823 -36.67 -35.87 -18.32
CA PHE A 823 -36.66 -35.01 -19.50
C PHE A 823 -35.34 -35.15 -20.24
N ILE A 824 -35.38 -35.15 -21.57
CA ILE A 824 -34.18 -35.27 -22.40
C ILE A 824 -34.24 -34.21 -23.50
N ALA A 825 -33.17 -33.45 -23.63
CA ALA A 825 -33.00 -32.50 -24.72
C ALA A 825 -31.66 -32.75 -25.43
N GLY A 826 -31.70 -33.04 -26.73
CA GLY A 826 -30.47 -33.25 -27.52
C GLY A 826 -30.72 -33.75 -28.94
N GLU A 827 -29.70 -34.30 -29.61
CA GLU A 827 -29.84 -34.82 -30.97
C GLU A 827 -30.43 -36.23 -30.94
N LEU A 828 -31.65 -36.37 -31.47
CA LEU A 828 -32.26 -37.68 -31.67
C LEU A 828 -31.64 -38.38 -32.89
N VAL A 829 -31.13 -39.60 -32.66
CA VAL A 829 -30.47 -40.44 -33.65
C VAL A 829 -31.21 -41.77 -33.79
N GLY A 830 -31.13 -42.41 -34.96
CA GLY A 830 -31.92 -43.61 -35.19
C GLY A 830 -31.20 -44.92 -34.90
N ASP A 831 -31.99 -45.98 -34.84
CA ASP A 831 -31.57 -47.35 -34.51
C ASP A 831 -30.81 -48.09 -35.61
N GLY A 832 -30.56 -47.45 -36.75
CA GLY A 832 -29.96 -48.10 -37.91
C GLY A 832 -30.95 -48.90 -38.73
N VAL A 833 -32.22 -48.53 -38.71
CA VAL A 833 -33.28 -49.23 -39.46
C VAL A 833 -33.43 -48.64 -40.86
N GLY A 834 -33.67 -49.51 -41.83
CA GLY A 834 -33.97 -49.13 -43.21
C GLY A 834 -35.46 -49.12 -43.52
N TYR A 835 -35.85 -48.21 -44.39
CA TYR A 835 -37.20 -48.03 -44.88
C TYR A 835 -37.22 -47.94 -46.39
N VAL A 836 -38.26 -48.52 -46.97
CA VAL A 836 -38.60 -48.39 -48.37
C VAL A 836 -40.06 -47.97 -48.42
N ALA A 837 -40.34 -46.89 -49.14
CA ALA A 837 -41.68 -46.37 -49.34
C ALA A 837 -41.92 -46.14 -50.83
N THR A 838 -43.12 -46.42 -51.30
CA THR A 838 -43.48 -46.21 -52.70
C THR A 838 -44.03 -44.79 -52.88
N THR A 839 -43.55 -44.08 -53.91
CA THR A 839 -43.93 -42.70 -54.25
C THR A 839 -44.27 -42.63 -55.74
N LEU A 840 -45.35 -41.93 -56.11
CA LEU A 840 -45.63 -41.57 -57.50
C LEU A 840 -45.19 -40.14 -57.78
N GLN A 841 -44.44 -39.94 -58.86
CA GLN A 841 -44.25 -38.60 -59.42
C GLN A 841 -45.05 -38.50 -60.74
N GLY A 842 -46.10 -37.69 -60.74
CA GLY A 842 -46.78 -37.32 -61.98
C GLY A 842 -45.81 -36.57 -62.88
N SER A 843 -45.57 -37.07 -64.10
CA SER A 843 -44.90 -36.25 -65.12
C SER A 843 -45.76 -35.01 -65.37
N SER A 844 -45.14 -33.87 -65.70
CA SER A 844 -45.84 -32.61 -65.90
C SER A 844 -46.79 -32.69 -67.10
N GLY A 845 -48.02 -33.14 -66.86
CA GLY A 845 -49.03 -33.35 -67.90
C GLY A 845 -50.11 -34.34 -67.50
N PHE A 846 -50.70 -34.20 -66.31
CA PHE A 846 -51.78 -35.08 -65.84
C PHE A 846 -53.02 -34.96 -66.74
N ASP A 847 -53.29 -35.98 -67.56
CA ASP A 847 -54.58 -36.20 -68.22
C ASP A 847 -55.29 -37.40 -67.55
N PRO A 848 -56.31 -37.16 -66.69
CA PRO A 848 -56.96 -38.21 -65.92
C PRO A 848 -57.79 -39.22 -66.74
N ASP A 849 -57.96 -39.02 -68.05
CA ASP A 849 -58.76 -39.89 -68.91
C ASP A 849 -57.92 -40.74 -69.90
N ASP A 850 -56.58 -40.68 -69.88
CA ASP A 850 -55.69 -41.52 -70.71
C ASP A 850 -55.08 -42.69 -69.90
N PRO A 851 -55.52 -43.95 -70.10
CA PRO A 851 -54.95 -45.11 -69.40
C PRO A 851 -53.50 -45.44 -69.84
N ALA A 852 -52.97 -44.77 -70.87
CA ALA A 852 -51.59 -44.90 -71.32
C ALA A 852 -50.64 -43.80 -70.78
N ASP A 853 -51.09 -42.91 -69.88
CA ASP A 853 -50.20 -41.96 -69.22
C ASP A 853 -49.28 -42.73 -68.24
N ASP A 854 -47.96 -42.63 -68.47
CA ASP A 854 -46.90 -43.34 -67.75
C ASP A 854 -46.74 -42.72 -66.35
N THR A 855 -47.59 -43.12 -65.40
CA THR A 855 -47.31 -42.96 -63.97
C THR A 855 -46.19 -43.93 -63.60
N ILE A 856 -44.93 -43.46 -63.58
CA ILE A 856 -43.82 -44.33 -63.20
C ILE A 856 -43.67 -44.37 -61.68
N GLU A 857 -43.69 -45.59 -61.13
CA GLU A 857 -43.43 -45.87 -59.73
C GLU A 857 -41.97 -45.55 -59.36
N GLN A 858 -41.77 -44.76 -58.30
CA GLN A 858 -40.47 -44.53 -57.68
C GLN A 858 -40.50 -45.02 -56.25
N GLN A 859 -39.47 -45.75 -55.82
CA GLN A 859 -39.35 -46.18 -54.43
C GLN A 859 -38.32 -45.30 -53.73
N LEU A 860 -38.75 -44.65 -52.64
CA LEU A 860 -37.91 -43.91 -51.74
C LEU A 860 -37.30 -44.87 -50.72
N VAL A 861 -35.99 -45.06 -50.79
CA VAL A 861 -35.22 -45.87 -49.85
C VAL A 861 -34.43 -44.94 -48.95
N TYR A 862 -34.54 -45.11 -47.63
CA TYR A 862 -33.71 -44.38 -46.68
C TYR A 862 -33.41 -45.22 -45.44
N HIS A 863 -32.38 -44.86 -44.69
CA HIS A 863 -32.09 -45.50 -43.40
C HIS A 863 -31.51 -44.53 -42.39
N SER A 864 -31.67 -44.87 -41.11
CA SER A 864 -31.13 -44.10 -39.98
C SER A 864 -29.74 -44.59 -39.50
N GLY A 865 -29.09 -45.49 -40.25
CA GLY A 865 -27.76 -45.99 -39.92
C GLY A 865 -26.66 -44.92 -39.91
N GLY A 866 -25.91 -44.84 -38.82
CA GLY A 866 -24.73 -43.98 -38.66
C GLY A 866 -23.40 -44.66 -39.03
N GLY A 867 -23.47 -45.97 -39.30
CA GLY A 867 -22.33 -46.82 -39.66
C GLY A 867 -22.78 -48.18 -40.18
N GLY A 868 -21.82 -49.07 -40.47
CA GLY A 868 -22.12 -50.43 -40.92
C GLY A 868 -22.46 -50.55 -42.40
N THR A 869 -23.21 -51.59 -42.74
CA THR A 869 -23.58 -51.89 -44.13
C THR A 869 -25.03 -52.35 -44.27
N PHE A 870 -25.64 -52.10 -45.42
CA PHE A 870 -26.96 -52.60 -45.78
C PHE A 870 -26.92 -53.37 -47.11
N ALA A 871 -27.98 -54.09 -47.43
CA ALA A 871 -28.14 -54.67 -48.77
C ALA A 871 -29.57 -54.47 -49.27
N LEU A 872 -29.70 -54.30 -50.58
CA LEU A 872 -30.99 -54.17 -51.26
C LEU A 872 -31.33 -55.48 -51.98
N GLY A 873 -32.59 -55.88 -51.94
CA GLY A 873 -33.07 -57.13 -52.53
C GLY A 873 -34.15 -56.87 -53.57
N PHE A 874 -34.08 -57.59 -54.68
CA PHE A 874 -35.11 -57.54 -55.72
C PHE A 874 -35.33 -58.92 -56.36
N GLY A 875 -36.58 -59.40 -56.38
CA GLY A 875 -36.95 -60.70 -56.96
C GLY A 875 -36.21 -61.90 -56.35
N GLY A 876 -35.89 -61.86 -55.05
CA GLY A 876 -35.20 -62.93 -54.32
C GLY A 876 -33.66 -62.95 -54.45
N ALA A 877 -33.07 -62.01 -55.18
CA ALA A 877 -31.62 -61.78 -55.23
C ALA A 877 -31.24 -60.51 -54.44
N TRP A 878 -30.06 -60.50 -53.82
CA TRP A 878 -29.57 -59.42 -52.96
C TRP A 878 -28.28 -58.82 -53.48
N THR A 879 -28.07 -57.51 -53.27
CA THR A 879 -26.83 -56.83 -53.64
C THR A 879 -25.68 -57.32 -52.76
N THR A 880 -24.44 -57.07 -53.17
CA THR A 880 -23.34 -57.06 -52.20
C THR A 880 -23.57 -55.96 -51.16
N ALA A 881 -23.01 -56.13 -49.96
CA ALA A 881 -23.14 -55.16 -48.88
C ALA A 881 -22.67 -53.76 -49.34
N LEU A 882 -23.57 -52.79 -49.19
CA LEU A 882 -23.36 -51.37 -49.42
C LEU A 882 -22.99 -50.70 -48.10
N ARG A 883 -22.02 -49.78 -48.13
CA ARG A 883 -21.71 -48.96 -46.95
C ARG A 883 -22.88 -48.04 -46.63
N TYR A 884 -23.13 -47.75 -45.36
CA TYR A 884 -24.27 -46.92 -44.92
C TYR A 884 -24.38 -45.56 -45.66
N ASP A 885 -23.29 -44.93 -46.06
CA ASP A 885 -23.27 -43.67 -46.81
C ASP A 885 -22.99 -43.87 -48.31
N ALA A 886 -23.49 -44.97 -48.89
CA ALA A 886 -23.32 -45.27 -50.31
C ALA A 886 -23.83 -44.15 -51.22
N THR A 887 -23.05 -43.74 -52.20
CA THR A 887 -23.49 -42.75 -53.19
C THR A 887 -24.61 -43.32 -54.07
N ALA A 888 -25.44 -42.46 -54.66
CA ALA A 888 -26.48 -42.91 -55.60
C ALA A 888 -25.93 -43.77 -56.76
N GLY A 889 -24.69 -43.49 -57.20
CA GLY A 889 -24.00 -44.29 -58.21
C GLY A 889 -23.66 -45.70 -57.72
N GLU A 890 -23.18 -45.84 -56.48
CA GLU A 890 -22.88 -47.15 -55.88
C GLU A 890 -24.15 -47.97 -55.65
N VAL A 891 -25.23 -47.34 -55.18
CA VAL A 891 -26.55 -47.98 -55.04
C VAL A 891 -27.08 -48.43 -56.40
N ARG A 892 -27.00 -47.59 -57.43
CA ARG A 892 -27.38 -47.93 -58.82
C ARG A 892 -26.58 -49.13 -59.34
N ASP A 893 -25.26 -49.08 -59.23
CA ASP A 893 -24.38 -50.11 -59.77
C ASP A 893 -24.58 -51.45 -59.05
N ALA A 894 -24.86 -51.43 -57.74
CA ALA A 894 -25.21 -52.62 -56.98
C ALA A 894 -26.55 -53.23 -57.41
N LEU A 895 -27.58 -52.41 -57.65
CA LEU A 895 -28.88 -52.87 -58.15
C LEU A 895 -28.80 -53.44 -59.57
N LEU A 896 -28.03 -52.81 -60.47
CA LEU A 896 -27.75 -53.35 -61.82
C LEU A 896 -26.96 -54.67 -61.80
N GLY A 897 -26.27 -54.95 -60.69
CA GLY A 897 -25.61 -56.23 -60.46
C GLY A 897 -26.56 -57.38 -60.17
N LEU A 898 -27.84 -57.10 -59.88
CA LEU A 898 -28.86 -58.13 -59.65
C LEU A 898 -29.32 -58.75 -60.98
N PRO A 899 -29.50 -60.08 -61.04
CA PRO A 899 -29.88 -60.76 -62.29
C PRO A 899 -31.26 -60.35 -62.83
N ASN A 900 -32.09 -59.73 -62.00
CA ASN A 900 -33.48 -59.39 -62.29
C ASN A 900 -33.70 -57.89 -62.62
N ILE A 901 -32.65 -57.06 -62.64
CA ILE A 901 -32.73 -55.63 -62.98
C ILE A 901 -31.85 -55.37 -64.21
N GLN A 902 -32.44 -54.90 -65.30
CA GLN A 902 -31.73 -54.56 -66.54
C GLN A 902 -31.43 -53.07 -66.67
N GLN A 903 -32.29 -52.20 -66.12
CA GLN A 903 -32.09 -50.75 -66.08
C GLN A 903 -32.74 -50.13 -64.82
N VAL A 904 -32.00 -49.30 -64.09
CA VAL A 904 -32.48 -48.57 -62.90
C VAL A 904 -31.88 -47.16 -62.85
N GLU A 905 -32.68 -46.19 -62.43
CA GLU A 905 -32.27 -44.82 -62.12
C GLU A 905 -32.27 -44.64 -60.59
N VAL A 906 -31.18 -44.11 -60.03
CA VAL A 906 -31.08 -43.81 -58.59
C VAL A 906 -30.63 -42.37 -58.41
N THR A 907 -31.38 -41.62 -57.61
CA THR A 907 -31.11 -40.21 -57.30
C THR A 907 -31.05 -40.04 -55.79
N ALA A 908 -29.93 -39.55 -55.24
CA ALA A 908 -29.85 -39.21 -53.83
C ALA A 908 -30.70 -37.96 -53.52
N SER A 909 -31.27 -37.90 -52.32
CA SER A 909 -31.91 -36.69 -51.82
C SER A 909 -30.87 -35.60 -51.60
N GLU A 910 -31.19 -34.37 -52.00
CA GLU A 910 -30.35 -33.19 -51.75
C GLU A 910 -30.54 -32.65 -50.32
N PHE A 911 -31.59 -33.10 -49.62
CA PHE A 911 -32.02 -32.53 -48.34
C PHE A 911 -32.01 -33.54 -47.18
N LEU A 912 -31.98 -34.84 -47.47
CA LEU A 912 -32.02 -35.90 -46.46
C LEU A 912 -30.81 -36.83 -46.63
N PRO A 913 -30.04 -37.08 -45.56
CA PRO A 913 -28.92 -38.01 -45.61
C PRO A 913 -29.42 -39.45 -45.86
N ASN A 914 -28.56 -40.26 -46.47
CA ASN A 914 -28.76 -41.69 -46.70
C ASN A 914 -30.16 -42.03 -47.26
N THR A 915 -30.62 -41.18 -48.18
CA THR A 915 -31.95 -41.25 -48.79
C THR A 915 -31.79 -41.24 -50.31
N TRP A 916 -32.38 -42.21 -50.99
CA TRP A 916 -32.32 -42.37 -52.44
C TRP A 916 -33.72 -42.62 -53.02
N ARG A 917 -34.04 -41.95 -54.12
CA ARG A 917 -35.17 -42.29 -54.98
C ARG A 917 -34.70 -43.26 -56.04
N ILE A 918 -35.32 -44.42 -56.09
CA ILE A 918 -35.00 -45.51 -56.99
C ILE A 918 -36.15 -45.71 -57.95
N ARG A 919 -35.85 -45.70 -59.24
CA ARG A 919 -36.81 -45.93 -60.32
C ARG A 919 -36.34 -47.12 -61.14
N LEU A 920 -37.07 -48.21 -61.07
CA LEU A 920 -36.82 -49.39 -61.89
C LEU A 920 -37.37 -49.13 -63.29
N VAL A 921 -36.49 -49.13 -64.31
CA VAL A 921 -36.85 -48.75 -65.69
C VAL A 921 -37.07 -49.99 -66.56
N GLU A 922 -36.24 -51.02 -66.39
CA GLU A 922 -36.41 -52.32 -67.04
C GLU A 922 -35.98 -53.42 -66.05
N PHE A 923 -36.90 -54.31 -65.71
CA PHE A 923 -36.68 -55.38 -64.74
C PHE A 923 -37.53 -56.62 -65.08
N THR A 924 -37.17 -57.77 -64.51
CA THR A 924 -37.92 -59.02 -64.64
C THR A 924 -38.85 -59.19 -63.44
N HIS A 925 -40.16 -59.17 -63.67
CA HIS A 925 -41.15 -59.30 -62.59
C HIS A 925 -41.12 -60.73 -61.99
N PRO A 926 -41.11 -60.90 -60.64
CA PRO A 926 -41.07 -62.20 -59.98
C PRO A 926 -42.38 -62.99 -60.09
N ASP A 927 -43.51 -62.33 -60.33
CA ASP A 927 -44.76 -62.96 -60.79
C ASP A 927 -44.80 -62.97 -62.34
N PRO A 928 -44.81 -64.14 -63.00
CA PRO A 928 -44.84 -64.24 -64.46
C PRO A 928 -46.17 -63.79 -65.10
N ASP A 929 -47.23 -63.55 -64.32
CA ASP A 929 -48.55 -63.16 -64.80
C ASP A 929 -48.85 -61.64 -64.67
N ALA A 930 -47.88 -60.83 -64.23
CA ALA A 930 -48.02 -59.37 -64.12
C ALA A 930 -47.88 -58.69 -65.50
N GLU A 931 -48.91 -57.96 -65.96
CA GLU A 931 -48.97 -57.39 -67.32
C GLU A 931 -48.59 -55.90 -67.42
N ASP A 932 -48.29 -55.19 -66.32
CA ASP A 932 -48.01 -53.74 -66.34
C ASP A 932 -46.71 -53.36 -65.57
N PRO A 933 -45.75 -52.61 -66.16
CA PRO A 933 -44.59 -52.06 -65.44
C PRO A 933 -44.92 -51.05 -64.32
N LYS A 934 -46.21 -50.76 -64.08
CA LYS A 934 -46.73 -49.90 -63.02
C LYS A 934 -46.86 -50.56 -61.64
N ASP A 935 -46.57 -51.87 -61.52
CA ASP A 935 -46.56 -52.65 -60.28
C ASP A 935 -45.16 -53.21 -59.98
N ALA A 936 -44.16 -52.34 -59.74
CA ALA A 936 -42.82 -52.82 -59.42
C ALA A 936 -42.77 -53.36 -57.98
N PRO A 937 -42.31 -54.60 -57.73
CA PRO A 937 -42.18 -55.11 -56.37
C PRO A 937 -41.34 -54.19 -55.51
N GLN A 938 -41.73 -53.99 -54.26
CA GLN A 938 -40.95 -53.22 -53.30
C GLN A 938 -39.54 -53.80 -53.16
N ILE A 939 -38.52 -52.94 -53.25
CA ILE A 939 -37.14 -53.28 -52.94
C ILE A 939 -37.11 -53.75 -51.49
N ALA A 940 -36.63 -54.97 -51.28
CA ALA A 940 -36.39 -55.48 -49.94
C ALA A 940 -35.16 -54.79 -49.36
N PHE A 941 -35.19 -54.46 -48.08
CA PHE A 941 -34.07 -53.83 -47.38
C PHE A 941 -33.57 -54.78 -46.28
N ALA A 942 -32.26 -55.04 -46.28
CA ALA A 942 -31.59 -55.77 -45.20
C ALA A 942 -30.76 -54.78 -44.38
N ASP A 943 -31.24 -54.52 -43.16
CA ASP A 943 -30.72 -53.54 -42.20
C ASP A 943 -29.92 -54.17 -41.05
N GLY A 944 -29.85 -55.50 -40.94
CA GLY A 944 -29.25 -56.19 -39.78
C GLY A 944 -27.76 -55.93 -39.49
N ASP A 945 -27.01 -55.34 -40.44
CA ASP A 945 -25.60 -54.95 -40.27
C ASP A 945 -25.42 -53.42 -40.23
N LEU A 946 -26.51 -52.64 -40.24
CA LEU A 946 -26.46 -51.19 -40.00
C LEU A 946 -26.27 -50.93 -38.51
N LEU A 947 -25.44 -49.93 -38.20
CA LEU A 947 -25.20 -49.50 -36.83
C LEU A 947 -26.08 -48.28 -36.49
N PRO A 948 -26.59 -48.18 -35.25
CA PRO A 948 -27.30 -47.01 -34.77
C PRO A 948 -26.48 -45.71 -34.85
N GLY A 949 -27.15 -44.56 -34.74
CA GLY A 949 -26.50 -43.26 -34.58
C GLY A 949 -26.46 -42.36 -35.81
N GLY A 950 -27.27 -42.65 -36.84
CA GLY A 950 -27.49 -41.74 -37.97
C GLY A 950 -28.75 -40.89 -37.76
N ALA A 951 -28.97 -39.90 -38.63
CA ALA A 951 -30.09 -38.97 -38.48
C ALA A 951 -31.45 -39.66 -38.64
N ILE A 952 -32.39 -39.37 -37.74
CA ILE A 952 -33.80 -39.68 -37.96
C ILE A 952 -34.36 -38.67 -38.98
N ASN A 953 -34.78 -39.18 -40.13
CA ASN A 953 -35.50 -38.39 -41.12
C ASN A 953 -36.96 -38.33 -40.70
N SER A 954 -37.53 -37.13 -40.55
CA SER A 954 -38.98 -36.99 -40.40
C SER A 954 -39.65 -37.60 -41.63
N LEU A 955 -40.60 -38.51 -41.41
CA LEU A 955 -41.28 -39.23 -42.49
C LEU A 955 -41.87 -38.21 -43.48
N PRO A 956 -41.41 -38.13 -44.75
CA PRO A 956 -42.08 -37.35 -45.76
C PRO A 956 -43.19 -38.23 -46.32
N LEU A 957 -44.31 -38.32 -45.63
CA LEU A 957 -45.52 -38.88 -46.21
C LEU A 957 -46.57 -37.79 -46.21
N SER A 958 -46.68 -37.06 -47.33
CA SER A 958 -47.90 -36.35 -47.65
C SER A 958 -49.10 -37.31 -47.57
N GLY A 959 -50.30 -36.81 -47.27
CA GLY A 959 -51.50 -37.66 -47.17
C GLY A 959 -51.73 -38.55 -48.41
N SER A 960 -51.28 -38.10 -49.59
CA SER A 960 -51.28 -38.87 -50.84
C SER A 960 -50.25 -40.00 -50.91
N GLU A 961 -49.08 -39.85 -50.28
CA GLU A 961 -48.05 -40.89 -50.19
C GLU A 961 -48.44 -41.96 -49.16
N LEU A 962 -49.17 -41.58 -48.10
CA LEU A 962 -49.67 -42.50 -47.08
C LEU A 962 -50.80 -43.38 -47.63
N GLU A 963 -51.76 -42.81 -48.37
CA GLU A 963 -52.84 -43.56 -49.04
C GLU A 963 -52.33 -44.59 -50.07
N GLN A 964 -51.15 -44.37 -50.64
CA GLN A 964 -50.58 -45.25 -51.65
C GLN A 964 -49.74 -46.37 -51.06
N ASN A 965 -48.97 -46.11 -49.99
CA ASN A 965 -48.30 -47.17 -49.23
C ASN A 965 -49.33 -48.13 -48.56
N MET A 966 -50.55 -47.65 -48.28
CA MET A 966 -51.67 -48.48 -47.79
C MET A 966 -52.31 -49.40 -48.85
N ARG A 967 -51.92 -49.32 -50.14
CA ARG A 967 -52.40 -50.23 -51.19
C ARG A 967 -51.73 -51.60 -51.15
N GLU A 968 -50.59 -51.73 -50.47
CA GLU A 968 -49.91 -52.99 -50.24
C GLU A 968 -50.26 -53.52 -48.83
N GLU A 969 -50.57 -54.82 -48.73
CA GLU A 969 -50.82 -55.51 -47.44
C GLU A 969 -49.50 -55.64 -46.65
N ASN A 970 -49.01 -54.55 -46.07
CA ASN A 970 -47.92 -54.59 -45.10
C ASN A 970 -48.36 -53.93 -43.76
N PRO A 971 -48.64 -54.74 -42.71
CA PRO A 971 -49.13 -54.23 -41.43
C PRO A 971 -48.10 -53.45 -40.60
N ASP A 972 -46.84 -53.37 -41.03
CA ASP A 972 -45.73 -52.76 -40.27
C ASP A 972 -45.34 -51.35 -40.78
N LEU A 973 -46.27 -50.60 -41.38
CA LEU A 973 -46.10 -49.19 -41.80
C LEU A 973 -46.09 -48.20 -40.60
N THR A 974 -45.57 -48.63 -39.45
CA THR A 974 -45.27 -47.76 -38.31
C THR A 974 -43.84 -47.23 -38.41
N LEU A 975 -43.50 -46.18 -37.65
CA LEU A 975 -42.10 -45.90 -37.32
C LEU A 975 -41.49 -47.19 -36.76
N ARG A 976 -40.49 -47.75 -37.45
CA ARG A 976 -39.70 -48.94 -37.04
C ARG A 976 -38.50 -48.56 -36.16
N ASP A 977 -38.13 -47.27 -36.18
CA ASP A 977 -37.12 -46.67 -35.32
C ASP A 977 -37.77 -46.45 -33.96
N GLY A 978 -37.08 -46.81 -32.87
CA GLY A 978 -37.56 -46.71 -31.50
C GLY A 978 -37.77 -45.27 -31.06
N VAL A 979 -37.07 -44.31 -31.71
CA VAL A 979 -37.11 -42.88 -31.35
C VAL A 979 -36.67 -42.66 -29.90
N ASP A 980 -35.77 -43.51 -29.43
CA ASP A 980 -35.34 -43.67 -28.04
C ASP A 980 -33.81 -43.55 -27.91
N ARG A 981 -33.12 -43.03 -28.93
CA ARG A 981 -31.66 -42.86 -28.91
C ARG A 981 -31.24 -41.42 -29.11
N TYR A 982 -30.46 -40.90 -28.19
CA TYR A 982 -29.99 -39.52 -28.22
C TYR A 982 -28.47 -39.45 -28.17
N ARG A 983 -27.90 -38.41 -28.78
CA ARG A 983 -26.49 -38.05 -28.69
C ARG A 983 -26.40 -36.57 -28.31
N GLN A 984 -25.35 -36.20 -27.56
CA GLN A 984 -25.16 -34.82 -27.09
C GLN A 984 -26.43 -34.28 -26.39
N ALA A 985 -27.03 -35.13 -25.57
CA ALA A 985 -28.26 -34.80 -24.86
C ALA A 985 -28.00 -34.59 -23.38
N VAL A 986 -28.71 -33.62 -22.84
CA VAL A 986 -28.90 -33.42 -21.41
C VAL A 986 -30.04 -34.33 -20.97
N VAL A 987 -29.87 -34.97 -19.82
CA VAL A 987 -30.88 -35.83 -19.19
C VAL A 987 -31.15 -35.28 -17.81
N GLU A 988 -32.35 -34.77 -17.58
CA GLU A 988 -32.81 -34.20 -16.32
C GLU A 988 -33.72 -35.17 -15.58
N ASP A 989 -33.59 -35.18 -14.25
CA ASP A 989 -34.48 -35.93 -13.35
C ASP A 989 -35.55 -34.98 -12.82
N LEU A 990 -36.76 -35.09 -13.39
CA LEU A 990 -37.94 -34.33 -13.00
C LEU A 990 -38.53 -34.83 -11.66
N LYS A 991 -38.05 -35.96 -11.12
CA LYS A 991 -38.52 -36.59 -9.87
C LYS A 991 -40.03 -36.91 -9.81
N GLY A 992 -40.73 -36.79 -10.95
CA GLY A 992 -42.18 -36.98 -11.06
C GLY A 992 -43.01 -35.91 -10.37
N ILE A 993 -42.52 -34.67 -10.28
CA ILE A 993 -43.18 -33.55 -9.56
C ILE A 993 -44.07 -32.67 -10.45
N PHE A 994 -44.12 -32.90 -11.76
CA PHE A 994 -44.91 -32.06 -12.68
C PHE A 994 -46.15 -32.77 -13.20
N GLU A 995 -47.33 -32.15 -13.08
CA GLU A 995 -48.59 -32.64 -13.67
C GLU A 995 -48.80 -32.16 -15.11
N ASN A 996 -48.19 -31.03 -15.47
CA ASN A 996 -48.34 -30.39 -16.77
C ASN A 996 -46.97 -30.13 -17.41
N ALA A 997 -46.92 -30.18 -18.74
CA ALA A 997 -45.74 -29.81 -19.50
C ALA A 997 -46.12 -28.98 -20.74
N GLU A 998 -45.44 -27.87 -20.96
CA GLU A 998 -45.53 -27.04 -22.16
C GLU A 998 -44.19 -27.11 -22.91
N LEU A 999 -44.16 -27.84 -24.03
CA LEU A 999 -42.92 -28.12 -24.76
C LEU A 999 -42.90 -27.36 -26.07
N LYS A 1000 -41.85 -26.54 -26.28
CA LYS A 1000 -41.75 -25.68 -27.45
C LYS A 1000 -40.36 -25.78 -28.09
N GLY A 1001 -40.33 -26.34 -29.30
CA GLY A 1001 -39.13 -26.36 -30.14
C GLY A 1001 -38.68 -24.97 -30.63
N GLY A 1002 -37.40 -24.85 -30.96
CA GLY A 1002 -36.79 -23.65 -31.52
C GLY A 1002 -36.95 -23.48 -33.04
N LEU A 1003 -36.00 -22.78 -33.68
CA LEU A 1003 -36.05 -22.43 -35.11
C LEU A 1003 -35.55 -23.55 -36.03
N GLY A 1004 -34.85 -24.54 -35.48
CA GLY A 1004 -34.33 -25.73 -36.14
C GLY A 1004 -35.35 -26.87 -36.28
N ARG A 1005 -34.83 -28.06 -36.57
CA ARG A 1005 -35.64 -29.29 -36.53
C ARG A 1005 -35.79 -29.71 -35.07
N ASN A 1006 -37.02 -29.80 -34.62
CA ASN A 1006 -37.37 -30.18 -33.25
C ASN A 1006 -38.33 -31.36 -33.31
N ILE A 1007 -37.85 -32.56 -33.01
CA ILE A 1007 -38.68 -33.77 -32.85
C ILE A 1007 -39.05 -33.86 -31.37
N LEU A 1008 -40.35 -33.96 -31.08
CA LEU A 1008 -40.85 -34.16 -29.73
C LEU A 1008 -41.32 -35.61 -29.54
N VAL A 1009 -40.78 -36.26 -28.52
CA VAL A 1009 -41.12 -37.63 -28.10
C VAL A 1009 -41.79 -37.57 -26.73
N VAL A 1010 -42.93 -38.24 -26.57
CA VAL A 1010 -43.63 -38.34 -25.29
C VAL A 1010 -43.92 -39.80 -25.00
N GLY A 1011 -43.26 -40.34 -23.97
CA GLY A 1011 -43.26 -41.76 -23.65
C GLY A 1011 -42.42 -42.62 -24.60
N ASP A 1012 -42.18 -43.86 -24.20
CA ASP A 1012 -41.42 -44.84 -24.97
C ASP A 1012 -42.16 -46.19 -24.99
N ARG A 1013 -41.88 -47.02 -26.01
CA ARG A 1013 -42.54 -48.31 -26.25
C ARG A 1013 -42.01 -49.43 -25.36
N ASP A 1014 -40.72 -49.44 -25.06
CA ASP A 1014 -40.06 -50.52 -24.31
C ASP A 1014 -39.54 -50.11 -22.92
N ASN A 1015 -39.87 -48.87 -22.52
CA ASN A 1015 -39.52 -48.21 -21.27
C ASN A 1015 -38.01 -48.01 -21.09
N THR A 1016 -37.26 -47.92 -22.20
CA THR A 1016 -35.81 -47.70 -22.18
C THR A 1016 -35.43 -46.64 -23.20
N VAL A 1017 -34.58 -45.69 -22.79
CA VAL A 1017 -34.01 -44.69 -23.70
C VAL A 1017 -32.50 -44.73 -23.57
N VAL A 1018 -31.77 -44.57 -24.66
CA VAL A 1018 -30.30 -44.63 -24.69
C VAL A 1018 -29.73 -43.27 -25.04
N VAL A 1019 -28.95 -42.67 -24.12
CA VAL A 1019 -28.19 -41.45 -24.39
C VAL A 1019 -26.70 -41.78 -24.47
N GLY A 1020 -26.11 -41.56 -25.65
CA GLY A 1020 -24.77 -42.04 -25.95
C GLY A 1020 -24.68 -43.57 -25.86
N ASP A 1021 -23.93 -44.05 -24.87
CA ASP A 1021 -23.80 -45.49 -24.56
C ASP A 1021 -24.58 -45.92 -23.30
N THR A 1022 -25.28 -44.99 -22.66
CA THR A 1022 -25.99 -45.21 -21.37
C THR A 1022 -27.47 -45.44 -21.61
N ALA A 1023 -28.03 -46.52 -21.05
CA ALA A 1023 -29.46 -46.78 -21.06
C ALA A 1023 -30.14 -46.30 -19.76
N TYR A 1024 -31.22 -45.55 -19.91
CA TYR A 1024 -32.07 -45.01 -18.86
C TYR A 1024 -33.40 -45.75 -18.89
N ALA A 1025 -33.88 -46.16 -17.72
CA ALA A 1025 -35.22 -46.74 -17.59
C ALA A 1025 -36.21 -45.58 -17.43
N VAL A 1026 -37.23 -45.53 -18.29
CA VAL A 1026 -38.19 -44.43 -18.33
C VAL A 1026 -39.62 -44.96 -18.23
N ALA A 1027 -40.54 -44.15 -17.71
CA ALA A 1027 -41.97 -44.45 -17.70
C ALA A 1027 -42.74 -43.49 -18.63
N PRO A 1028 -43.85 -43.94 -19.25
CA PRO A 1028 -44.68 -43.05 -20.06
C PRO A 1028 -45.19 -41.87 -19.21
N TRP A 1029 -45.10 -40.66 -19.76
CA TRP A 1029 -45.65 -39.45 -19.16
C TRP A 1029 -47.12 -39.63 -18.77
N THR A 1030 -47.46 -39.32 -17.52
CA THR A 1030 -48.82 -39.51 -16.98
C THR A 1030 -49.64 -38.21 -16.89
N GLY A 1031 -48.99 -37.05 -17.02
CA GLY A 1031 -49.59 -35.72 -16.97
C GLY A 1031 -50.17 -35.21 -18.29
N HIS A 1032 -50.39 -33.90 -18.37
CA HIS A 1032 -50.91 -33.20 -19.56
C HIS A 1032 -49.78 -32.43 -20.28
N ALA A 1033 -49.37 -32.91 -21.45
CA ALA A 1033 -48.37 -32.25 -22.31
C ALA A 1033 -49.04 -31.55 -23.51
N VAL A 1034 -48.62 -30.31 -23.82
CA VAL A 1034 -49.14 -29.48 -24.93
C VAL A 1034 -48.09 -29.20 -25.98
#